data_AF-A0A6G2KUJ8-F1
#
_entry.id   AF-A0A6G2KUJ8-F1
#
_cell.length_a   1.000
_cell.length_b   1.000
_cell.length_c   1.000
_cell.angle_alpha   90.00
_cell.angle_beta   90.00
_cell.angle_gamma   90.00
#
_symmetry.space_group_name_H-M   'P 1'
#
loop_
_entity.id
_entity.type
_entity.pdbx_description
1 polymer ?
#
loop_
_entity_poly.entity_id
_entity_poly.type
_entity_poly.pdbx_seq_one_letter_code
_entity_poly.pdbx_strand_id
1 'polypeptide(L)'
;MAGNLLRNESSPYLLQHAENPVEWYPWGPEALERASRENKPIFLSVGYSACHWCHVMAHESFEDENIANTMNENFVNIKVDREERPDIDTIYQSACQAATGQGGWPLSVFLTPDQKPFYIGTYFPVLDSYGRPGFGSILHQLSMVWKERPADIRQSADKFLERMEFISPPPNHPTLDQAILDEAAFNLLQMTDPIYGGFGDAPKFPNISVISFLLRYGMISNVSKFHKVCFDALGKMARGGIFDQAGGGFHRYSTDRMWLVPHFEKMLYDNALIPVAYAEAYQITGDEFYLDIMKKTLDFVLNEMTSPMGGFYSALDADSEGEEGKFYVWSKSEIREALDDDAELFCLYYDVTEGGNWEGRNILRNNITLSMAAKACNLSEEEAKHIICNGEQTLYKRRNLRVRPGLDDKILTSWNAMMISALAKGYRVSNDIKYLDAAEGAIDFVMNNMMDSQGLFRTFKEKATIRGFLEDYSYMVCALLDTFEETPDIRYLKAAETLGRHIIERFWDGESNFFMTPTNHESLIIRPKNNHDLPVPSGGSMTATAFIRLYHLTGKKEFLDIFEKYLGMRLQEAADNPFAYSHLLCAAFVYMRKPVEITVLNTKDISIRRRLSAEFLPNCIMVFVQSREQAQSLVEYQFFAGKTFSDTTQVFICRDMTCSPPLDTLPDNLAELL
;
A
#
# COMPACT_ATOMS: atom_id res chain seq x y z
N MET A 1 -5.52 -38.11 -16.57
CA MET A 1 -6.09 -36.75 -16.51
C MET A 1 -5.38 -36.04 -15.39
N ALA A 2 -4.72 -34.93 -15.70
CA ALA A 2 -4.04 -34.13 -14.69
C ALA A 2 -5.11 -33.24 -14.07
N GLY A 3 -5.64 -33.66 -12.91
CA GLY A 3 -6.69 -32.90 -12.20
C GLY A 3 -6.17 -31.54 -11.71
N ASN A 4 -7.08 -30.72 -11.19
CA ASN A 4 -6.78 -29.41 -10.60
C ASN A 4 -5.59 -29.51 -9.61
N LEU A 5 -4.54 -28.73 -9.85
CA LEU A 5 -3.27 -28.77 -9.10
C LEU A 5 -3.19 -27.71 -8.00
N LEU A 6 -4.16 -26.78 -7.91
CA LEU A 6 -4.13 -25.70 -6.92
C LEU A 6 -4.23 -26.19 -5.48
N ARG A 7 -4.71 -27.42 -5.24
CA ARG A 7 -4.72 -28.07 -3.92
C ARG A 7 -3.34 -28.21 -3.26
N ASN A 8 -2.26 -28.05 -4.04
CA ASN A 8 -0.88 -28.13 -3.55
C ASN A 8 -0.26 -26.75 -3.26
N GLU A 9 -0.98 -25.67 -3.54
CA GLU A 9 -0.49 -24.30 -3.36
C GLU A 9 -0.71 -23.80 -1.94
N SER A 10 0.04 -22.78 -1.53
CA SER A 10 -0.10 -22.14 -0.21
C SER A 10 -0.95 -20.86 -0.22
N SER A 11 -1.13 -20.23 -1.38
CA SER A 11 -1.91 -19.01 -1.52
C SER A 11 -3.38 -19.29 -1.16
N PRO A 12 -3.98 -18.52 -0.22
CA PRO A 12 -5.41 -18.60 0.05
C PRO A 12 -6.26 -18.44 -1.21
N TYR A 13 -5.89 -17.52 -2.09
CA TYR A 13 -6.61 -17.28 -3.34
C TYR A 13 -6.61 -18.50 -4.26
N LEU A 14 -5.46 -19.16 -4.43
CA LEU A 14 -5.38 -20.35 -5.28
C LEU A 14 -6.15 -21.52 -4.66
N LEU A 15 -6.06 -21.71 -3.34
CA LEU A 15 -6.76 -22.76 -2.62
C LEU A 15 -8.29 -22.60 -2.66
N GLN A 16 -8.82 -21.38 -2.71
CA GLN A 16 -10.25 -21.10 -2.90
C GLN A 16 -10.80 -21.72 -4.21
N HIS A 17 -9.94 -22.00 -5.20
CA HIS A 17 -10.32 -22.56 -6.49
C HIS A 17 -9.88 -24.02 -6.70
N ALA A 18 -9.39 -24.68 -5.65
CA ALA A 18 -8.85 -26.05 -5.74
C ALA A 18 -9.91 -27.12 -6.03
N GLU A 19 -11.18 -26.85 -5.69
CA GLU A 19 -12.31 -27.77 -5.91
C GLU A 19 -13.10 -27.46 -7.19
N ASN A 20 -12.70 -26.44 -7.96
CA ASN A 20 -13.36 -26.13 -9.23
C ASN A 20 -13.18 -27.28 -10.23
N PRO A 21 -14.19 -27.55 -11.09
CA PRO A 21 -14.11 -28.56 -12.16
C PRO A 21 -13.06 -28.22 -13.23
N VAL A 22 -12.60 -26.97 -13.31
CA VAL A 22 -11.49 -26.56 -14.19
C VAL A 22 -10.17 -27.21 -13.73
N GLU A 23 -9.43 -27.81 -14.67
CA GLU A 23 -8.07 -28.32 -14.48
C GLU A 23 -7.08 -27.15 -14.33
N TRP A 24 -7.13 -26.46 -13.20
CA TRP A 24 -6.23 -25.34 -12.92
C TRP A 24 -4.80 -25.77 -12.64
N TYR A 25 -3.87 -24.98 -13.18
CA TYR A 25 -2.44 -25.03 -12.86
C TYR A 25 -2.04 -23.73 -12.15
N PRO A 26 -1.11 -23.79 -11.19
CA PRO A 26 -0.34 -22.61 -10.83
C PRO A 26 0.54 -22.19 -12.01
N TRP A 27 0.95 -20.93 -12.05
CA TRP A 27 1.96 -20.52 -13.02
C TRP A 27 3.30 -21.17 -12.72
N GLY A 28 3.85 -21.90 -13.69
CA GLY A 28 5.15 -22.52 -13.56
C GLY A 28 5.52 -23.43 -14.72
N PRO A 29 6.71 -24.05 -14.67
CA PRO A 29 7.25 -24.85 -15.77
C PRO A 29 6.31 -25.96 -16.24
N GLU A 30 5.61 -26.64 -15.33
CA GLU A 30 4.70 -27.73 -15.68
C GLU A 30 3.57 -27.28 -16.63
N ALA A 31 2.92 -26.16 -16.33
CA ALA A 31 1.84 -25.62 -17.14
C ALA A 31 2.34 -25.11 -18.50
N LEU A 32 3.47 -24.38 -18.48
CA LEU A 32 4.06 -23.78 -19.67
C LEU A 32 4.63 -24.83 -20.64
N GLU A 33 5.29 -25.87 -20.11
CA GLU A 33 5.75 -27.02 -20.91
C GLU A 33 4.59 -27.82 -21.48
N ARG A 34 3.49 -27.99 -20.72
CA ARG A 34 2.27 -28.64 -21.23
C ARG A 34 1.69 -27.86 -22.41
N ALA A 35 1.53 -26.54 -22.26
CA ALA A 35 1.01 -25.67 -23.31
C ALA A 35 1.86 -25.75 -24.59
N SER A 36 3.18 -25.70 -24.44
CA SER A 36 4.14 -25.83 -25.53
C SER A 36 4.08 -27.20 -26.20
N ARG A 37 4.15 -28.29 -25.43
CA ARG A 37 4.14 -29.68 -25.93
C ARG A 37 2.84 -30.04 -26.63
N GLU A 38 1.70 -29.60 -26.10
CA GLU A 38 0.38 -29.85 -26.68
C GLU A 38 0.00 -28.83 -27.77
N ASN A 39 0.80 -27.77 -27.97
CA ASN A 39 0.48 -26.61 -28.81
C ASN A 39 -0.94 -26.07 -28.53
N LYS A 40 -1.26 -25.97 -27.23
CA LYS A 40 -2.55 -25.47 -26.73
C LYS A 40 -2.42 -24.04 -26.22
N PRO A 41 -3.37 -23.15 -26.52
CA PRO A 41 -3.40 -21.82 -25.95
C PRO A 41 -3.58 -21.90 -24.42
N ILE A 42 -3.13 -20.87 -23.74
CA ILE A 42 -3.27 -20.73 -22.28
C ILE A 42 -4.44 -19.80 -22.01
N PHE A 43 -5.29 -20.17 -21.05
CA PHE A 43 -6.17 -19.22 -20.38
C PHE A 43 -5.55 -18.85 -19.04
N LEU A 44 -5.15 -17.59 -18.88
CA LEU A 44 -4.57 -17.04 -17.67
C LEU A 44 -5.63 -16.21 -16.93
N SER A 45 -5.90 -16.58 -15.68
CA SER A 45 -6.75 -15.83 -14.75
C SER A 45 -5.90 -15.28 -13.61
N VAL A 46 -5.89 -13.95 -13.45
CA VAL A 46 -5.16 -13.27 -12.37
C VAL A 46 -6.13 -12.57 -11.42
N GLY A 47 -5.94 -12.75 -10.11
CA GLY A 47 -6.77 -12.17 -9.05
C GLY A 47 -6.10 -12.27 -7.68
N TYR A 48 -6.88 -12.09 -6.61
CA TYR A 48 -6.45 -12.16 -5.21
C TYR A 48 -7.65 -12.53 -4.31
N SER A 49 -7.36 -12.94 -3.08
CA SER A 49 -8.29 -13.66 -2.18
C SER A 49 -9.53 -12.87 -1.78
N ALA A 50 -9.42 -11.56 -1.60
CA ALA A 50 -10.50 -10.67 -1.18
C ALA A 50 -11.20 -9.93 -2.36
N CYS A 51 -10.95 -10.37 -3.60
CA CYS A 51 -11.52 -9.77 -4.80
C CYS A 51 -12.95 -10.28 -5.06
N HIS A 52 -13.97 -9.46 -4.74
CA HIS A 52 -15.38 -9.80 -4.95
C HIS A 52 -15.69 -10.23 -6.41
N TRP A 53 -15.31 -9.44 -7.41
CA TRP A 53 -15.57 -9.78 -8.82
C TRP A 53 -14.85 -11.05 -9.29
N CYS A 54 -13.75 -11.43 -8.62
CA CYS A 54 -13.05 -12.68 -8.88
C CYS A 54 -13.88 -13.87 -8.37
N HIS A 55 -14.55 -13.74 -7.21
CA HIS A 55 -15.48 -14.74 -6.69
C HIS A 55 -16.74 -14.84 -7.54
N VAL A 56 -17.32 -13.71 -7.95
CA VAL A 56 -18.49 -13.68 -8.85
C VAL A 56 -18.17 -14.44 -10.15
N MET A 57 -17.06 -14.12 -10.81
CA MET A 57 -16.67 -14.82 -12.04
C MET A 57 -16.42 -16.32 -11.80
N ALA A 58 -15.88 -16.69 -10.64
CA ALA A 58 -15.64 -18.09 -10.30
C ALA A 58 -16.94 -18.88 -10.12
N HIS A 59 -17.88 -18.35 -9.33
CA HIS A 59 -19.19 -18.98 -9.11
C HIS A 59 -20.00 -19.05 -10.40
N GLU A 60 -20.01 -17.99 -11.18
CA GLU A 60 -20.82 -17.94 -12.38
C GLU A 60 -20.22 -18.80 -13.52
N SER A 61 -18.88 -18.84 -13.66
CA SER A 61 -18.22 -19.47 -14.82
C SER A 61 -17.37 -20.69 -14.49
N PHE A 62 -16.50 -20.62 -13.50
CA PHE A 62 -15.48 -21.66 -13.26
C PHE A 62 -16.02 -22.87 -12.48
N GLU A 63 -17.19 -22.74 -11.87
CA GLU A 63 -17.92 -23.82 -11.20
C GLU A 63 -18.94 -24.52 -12.12
N ASP A 64 -19.24 -23.94 -13.29
CA ASP A 64 -20.10 -24.59 -14.28
C ASP A 64 -19.34 -25.69 -15.04
N GLU A 65 -19.83 -26.92 -14.94
CA GLU A 65 -19.25 -28.11 -15.56
C GLU A 65 -19.12 -28.01 -17.09
N ASN A 66 -20.06 -27.37 -17.80
CA ASN A 66 -20.00 -27.27 -19.26
C ASN A 66 -18.91 -26.28 -19.70
N ILE A 67 -18.83 -25.14 -19.00
CA ILE A 67 -17.76 -24.15 -19.22
C ILE A 67 -16.42 -24.78 -18.88
N ALA A 68 -16.29 -25.44 -17.73
CA ALA A 68 -15.06 -26.07 -17.29
C ALA A 68 -14.59 -27.17 -18.27
N ASN A 69 -15.48 -28.01 -18.77
CA ASN A 69 -15.15 -29.00 -19.80
C ASN A 69 -14.62 -28.33 -21.08
N THR A 70 -15.28 -27.25 -21.53
CA THR A 70 -14.82 -26.48 -22.69
C THR A 70 -13.42 -25.89 -22.47
N MET A 71 -13.16 -25.36 -21.27
CA MET A 71 -11.85 -24.84 -20.88
C MET A 71 -10.78 -25.94 -20.89
N ASN A 72 -11.04 -27.06 -20.20
CA ASN A 72 -10.09 -28.17 -20.03
C ASN A 72 -9.71 -28.85 -21.35
N GLU A 73 -10.67 -28.94 -22.29
CA GLU A 73 -10.42 -29.52 -23.61
C GLU A 73 -9.53 -28.64 -24.48
N ASN A 74 -9.74 -27.33 -24.43
CA ASN A 74 -9.21 -26.40 -25.43
C ASN A 74 -8.03 -25.55 -24.96
N PHE A 75 -7.83 -25.40 -23.64
CA PHE A 75 -6.83 -24.51 -23.06
C PHE A 75 -6.01 -25.20 -21.98
N VAL A 76 -4.81 -24.69 -21.73
CA VAL A 76 -4.11 -24.90 -20.46
C VAL A 76 -4.53 -23.77 -19.52
N ASN A 77 -5.25 -24.11 -18.46
CA ASN A 77 -5.84 -23.12 -17.56
C ASN A 77 -4.87 -22.82 -16.41
N ILE A 78 -4.40 -21.58 -16.34
CA ILE A 78 -3.44 -21.11 -15.33
C ILE A 78 -4.12 -20.06 -14.45
N LYS A 79 -3.98 -20.22 -13.13
CA LYS A 79 -4.47 -19.25 -12.14
C LYS A 79 -3.33 -18.66 -11.34
N VAL A 80 -3.36 -17.34 -11.13
CA VAL A 80 -2.27 -16.58 -10.50
C VAL A 80 -2.81 -15.64 -9.43
N ASP A 81 -2.22 -15.71 -8.25
CA ASP A 81 -2.36 -14.69 -7.20
C ASP A 81 -1.44 -13.51 -7.53
N ARG A 82 -2.01 -12.33 -7.78
CA ARG A 82 -1.24 -11.11 -8.10
C ARG A 82 -0.34 -10.65 -6.96
N GLU A 83 -0.67 -10.99 -5.72
CA GLU A 83 0.07 -10.53 -4.54
C GLU A 83 1.36 -11.34 -4.36
N GLU A 84 1.33 -12.58 -4.83
CA GLU A 84 2.49 -13.47 -4.94
C GLU A 84 3.29 -13.24 -6.24
N ARG A 85 2.61 -12.93 -7.36
CA ARG A 85 3.22 -12.72 -8.69
C ARG A 85 2.85 -11.37 -9.32
N PRO A 86 3.27 -10.24 -8.71
CA PRO A 86 2.99 -8.90 -9.24
C PRO A 86 3.69 -8.62 -10.58
N ASP A 87 4.74 -9.36 -10.90
CA ASP A 87 5.43 -9.33 -12.19
C ASP A 87 4.52 -9.79 -13.34
N ILE A 88 3.85 -10.93 -13.19
CA ILE A 88 2.88 -11.46 -14.17
C ILE A 88 1.70 -10.49 -14.30
N ASP A 89 1.15 -10.06 -13.17
CA ASP A 89 0.04 -9.11 -13.12
C ASP A 89 0.38 -7.82 -13.87
N THR A 90 1.57 -7.24 -13.65
CA THR A 90 2.00 -5.99 -14.31
C THR A 90 2.12 -6.14 -15.82
N ILE A 91 2.70 -7.24 -16.31
CA ILE A 91 2.85 -7.50 -17.74
C ILE A 91 1.47 -7.51 -18.40
N TYR A 92 0.54 -8.29 -17.85
CA TYR A 92 -0.75 -8.51 -18.50
C TYR A 92 -1.77 -7.41 -18.20
N GLN A 93 -1.68 -6.66 -17.10
CA GLN A 93 -2.47 -5.44 -16.91
C GLN A 93 -2.05 -4.36 -17.89
N SER A 94 -0.74 -4.21 -18.13
CA SER A 94 -0.22 -3.26 -19.13
C SER A 94 -0.71 -3.64 -20.54
N ALA A 95 -0.74 -4.93 -20.85
CA ALA A 95 -1.39 -5.45 -22.04
C ALA A 95 -2.90 -5.09 -22.08
N CYS A 96 -3.64 -5.33 -20.99
CA CYS A 96 -5.09 -5.05 -20.95
C CYS A 96 -5.39 -3.57 -21.18
N GLN A 97 -4.64 -2.70 -20.51
CA GLN A 97 -4.74 -1.25 -20.65
C GLN A 97 -4.43 -0.80 -22.07
N ALA A 98 -3.39 -1.35 -22.71
CA ALA A 98 -3.04 -1.03 -24.09
C ALA A 98 -4.10 -1.53 -25.10
N ALA A 99 -4.73 -2.67 -24.83
CA ALA A 99 -5.72 -3.28 -25.71
C ALA A 99 -7.12 -2.65 -25.60
N THR A 100 -7.54 -2.34 -24.37
CA THR A 100 -8.94 -2.00 -24.06
C THR A 100 -9.11 -0.56 -23.55
N GLY A 101 -8.02 0.12 -23.20
CA GLY A 101 -8.05 1.43 -22.54
C GLY A 101 -8.40 1.37 -21.05
N GLN A 102 -8.59 0.18 -20.48
CA GLN A 102 -8.89 -0.06 -19.07
C GLN A 102 -8.13 -1.30 -18.55
N GLY A 103 -8.03 -1.41 -17.24
CA GLY A 103 -7.49 -2.57 -16.54
C GLY A 103 -8.33 -2.87 -15.30
N GLY A 104 -7.99 -3.95 -14.60
CA GLY A 104 -8.70 -4.35 -13.39
C GLY A 104 -8.69 -5.85 -13.15
N TRP A 105 -9.34 -6.27 -12.08
CA TRP A 105 -9.46 -7.67 -11.70
C TRP A 105 -10.95 -8.07 -11.62
N PRO A 106 -11.32 -9.32 -11.95
CA PRO A 106 -10.44 -10.40 -12.43
C PRO A 106 -9.84 -10.06 -13.79
N LEU A 107 -8.60 -10.47 -14.02
CA LEU A 107 -7.93 -10.31 -15.31
C LEU A 107 -7.97 -11.64 -16.06
N SER A 108 -8.51 -11.61 -17.28
CA SER A 108 -8.76 -12.79 -18.10
C SER A 108 -8.01 -12.68 -19.42
N VAL A 109 -6.99 -13.51 -19.60
CA VAL A 109 -6.06 -13.40 -20.74
C VAL A 109 -5.95 -14.71 -21.49
N PHE A 110 -6.01 -14.64 -22.82
CA PHE A 110 -5.74 -15.75 -23.70
C PHE A 110 -4.36 -15.57 -24.32
N LEU A 111 -3.46 -16.51 -24.05
CA LEU A 111 -2.07 -16.48 -24.47
C LEU A 111 -1.77 -17.60 -25.46
N THR A 112 -0.84 -17.34 -26.36
CA THR A 112 -0.18 -18.39 -27.13
C THR A 112 0.66 -19.30 -26.21
N PRO A 113 1.08 -20.50 -26.65
CA PRO A 113 1.96 -21.37 -25.86
C PRO A 113 3.29 -20.70 -25.44
N ASP A 114 3.76 -19.71 -26.20
CA ASP A 114 4.91 -18.85 -25.90
C ASP A 114 4.51 -17.59 -25.09
N GLN A 115 3.38 -17.65 -24.37
CA GLN A 115 2.90 -16.69 -23.37
C GLN A 115 2.50 -15.31 -23.92
N LYS A 116 2.39 -15.14 -25.24
CA LYS A 116 2.04 -13.85 -25.86
C LYS A 116 0.53 -13.65 -25.87
N PRO A 117 0.00 -12.52 -25.40
CA PRO A 117 -1.43 -12.28 -25.38
C PRO A 117 -1.99 -12.07 -26.78
N PHE A 118 -3.13 -12.69 -27.07
CA PHE A 118 -3.88 -12.47 -28.32
C PHE A 118 -5.34 -12.08 -28.11
N TYR A 119 -5.87 -12.28 -26.91
CA TYR A 119 -7.18 -11.76 -26.49
C TYR A 119 -7.14 -11.47 -24.99
N ILE A 120 -7.73 -10.37 -24.53
CA ILE A 120 -7.64 -9.93 -23.14
C ILE A 120 -8.87 -9.12 -22.74
N GLY A 121 -9.26 -9.25 -21.47
CA GLY A 121 -10.27 -8.42 -20.82
C GLY A 121 -10.25 -8.63 -19.31
N THR A 122 -11.19 -8.00 -18.62
CA THR A 122 -11.35 -8.16 -17.18
C THR A 122 -12.42 -9.22 -16.87
N TYR A 123 -13.60 -8.78 -16.47
CA TYR A 123 -14.77 -9.61 -16.24
C TYR A 123 -15.47 -9.96 -17.56
N PHE A 124 -15.76 -11.25 -17.75
CA PHE A 124 -16.62 -11.73 -18.84
C PHE A 124 -17.90 -12.33 -18.26
N PRO A 125 -19.10 -11.84 -18.64
CA PRO A 125 -20.36 -12.39 -18.14
C PRO A 125 -20.56 -13.82 -18.67
N VAL A 126 -21.31 -14.65 -17.97
CA VAL A 126 -21.61 -16.03 -18.43
C VAL A 126 -22.42 -16.03 -19.72
N LEU A 127 -23.45 -15.19 -19.76
CA LEU A 127 -24.41 -15.16 -20.86
C LEU A 127 -24.09 -14.04 -21.85
N ASP A 128 -24.40 -14.30 -23.12
CA ASP A 128 -24.39 -13.27 -24.16
C ASP A 128 -25.39 -12.16 -23.79
N SER A 129 -24.96 -10.90 -23.83
CA SER A 129 -25.82 -9.77 -23.45
C SER A 129 -25.43 -8.49 -24.17
N TYR A 130 -26.43 -7.74 -24.64
CA TYR A 130 -26.27 -6.43 -25.32
C TYR A 130 -25.16 -6.38 -26.38
N GLY A 131 -25.05 -7.42 -27.21
CA GLY A 131 -24.05 -7.50 -28.29
C GLY A 131 -22.62 -7.83 -27.82
N ARG A 132 -22.42 -8.18 -26.54
CA ARG A 132 -21.17 -8.72 -26.02
C ARG A 132 -21.30 -10.24 -25.84
N PRO A 133 -20.34 -11.03 -26.34
CA PRO A 133 -20.35 -12.46 -26.13
C PRO A 133 -20.09 -12.77 -24.65
N GLY A 134 -20.82 -13.76 -24.13
CA GLY A 134 -20.56 -14.37 -22.84
C GLY A 134 -19.33 -15.26 -22.88
N PHE A 135 -18.86 -15.67 -21.70
CA PHE A 135 -17.59 -16.37 -21.55
C PHE A 135 -17.53 -17.68 -22.34
N GLY A 136 -18.60 -18.48 -22.34
CA GLY A 136 -18.68 -19.70 -23.16
C GLY A 136 -18.55 -19.43 -24.66
N SER A 137 -19.20 -18.39 -25.18
CA SER A 137 -19.10 -17.97 -26.57
C SER A 137 -17.68 -17.54 -26.94
N ILE A 138 -17.00 -16.81 -26.04
CA ILE A 138 -15.59 -16.40 -26.21
C ILE A 138 -14.68 -17.64 -26.29
N LEU A 139 -14.81 -18.59 -25.37
CA LEU A 139 -14.02 -19.83 -25.34
C LEU A 139 -14.15 -20.62 -26.66
N HIS A 140 -15.38 -20.79 -27.15
CA HIS A 140 -15.61 -21.48 -28.42
C HIS A 140 -15.00 -20.74 -29.61
N GLN A 141 -15.22 -19.42 -29.73
CA GLN A 141 -14.68 -18.64 -30.84
C GLN A 141 -13.15 -18.69 -30.88
N LEU A 142 -12.48 -18.43 -29.75
CA LEU A 142 -11.02 -18.39 -29.71
C LEU A 142 -10.39 -19.77 -29.94
N SER A 143 -11.00 -20.84 -29.41
CA SER A 143 -10.52 -22.20 -29.64
C SER A 143 -10.64 -22.63 -31.11
N MET A 144 -11.72 -22.23 -31.80
CA MET A 144 -11.86 -22.50 -33.24
C MET A 144 -10.82 -21.73 -34.06
N VAL A 145 -10.63 -20.43 -33.79
CA VAL A 145 -9.64 -19.62 -34.54
C VAL A 145 -8.23 -20.15 -34.33
N TRP A 146 -7.87 -20.63 -33.13
CA TRP A 146 -6.58 -21.29 -32.89
C TRP A 146 -6.40 -22.57 -33.71
N LYS A 147 -7.45 -23.40 -33.85
CA LYS A 147 -7.40 -24.63 -34.65
C LYS A 147 -7.31 -24.35 -36.15
N GLU A 148 -8.06 -23.37 -36.64
CA GLU A 148 -8.17 -23.08 -38.08
C GLU A 148 -7.07 -22.15 -38.60
N ARG A 149 -6.66 -21.15 -37.82
CA ARG A 149 -5.76 -20.06 -38.26
C ARG A 149 -4.71 -19.68 -37.19
N PRO A 150 -3.87 -20.63 -36.72
CA PRO A 150 -2.89 -20.35 -35.67
C PRO A 150 -1.81 -19.32 -36.09
N ALA A 151 -1.50 -19.23 -37.39
CA ALA A 151 -0.53 -18.27 -37.91
C ALA A 151 -1.03 -16.81 -37.75
N ASP A 152 -2.32 -16.57 -37.98
CA ASP A 152 -2.93 -15.24 -37.85
C ASP A 152 -2.89 -14.79 -36.38
N ILE A 153 -3.18 -15.70 -35.44
CA ILE A 153 -3.09 -15.42 -34.00
C ILE A 153 -1.66 -15.08 -33.59
N ARG A 154 -0.66 -15.87 -34.00
CA ARG A 154 0.75 -15.60 -33.67
C ARG A 154 1.20 -14.24 -34.21
N GLN A 155 0.84 -13.91 -35.46
CA GLN A 155 1.15 -12.60 -36.02
C GLN A 155 0.48 -11.46 -35.24
N SER A 156 -0.76 -11.65 -34.78
CA SER A 156 -1.46 -10.66 -33.95
C SER A 156 -0.77 -10.49 -32.59
N ALA A 157 -0.32 -11.57 -31.98
CA ALA A 157 0.37 -11.57 -30.69
C ALA A 157 1.78 -10.94 -30.78
N ASP A 158 2.52 -11.17 -31.87
CA ASP A 158 3.82 -10.54 -32.11
C ASP A 158 3.67 -9.01 -32.26
N LYS A 159 2.70 -8.56 -33.06
CA LYS A 159 2.36 -7.13 -33.19
C LYS A 159 1.94 -6.50 -31.86
N PHE A 160 1.35 -7.29 -30.97
CA PHE A 160 0.96 -6.84 -29.66
C PHE A 160 2.17 -6.58 -28.77
N LEU A 161 3.14 -7.50 -28.75
CA LEU A 161 4.39 -7.32 -27.99
C LEU A 161 5.23 -6.16 -28.50
N GLU A 162 5.37 -6.00 -29.82
CA GLU A 162 6.10 -4.85 -30.39
C GLU A 162 5.57 -3.53 -29.82
N ARG A 163 4.24 -3.36 -29.72
CA ARG A 163 3.63 -2.15 -29.15
C ARG A 163 3.94 -1.93 -27.66
N MET A 164 4.22 -2.99 -26.91
CA MET A 164 4.59 -2.89 -25.50
C MET A 164 6.05 -2.47 -25.30
N GLU A 165 6.96 -2.86 -26.19
CA GLU A 165 8.39 -2.52 -26.09
C GLU A 165 8.70 -1.05 -26.45
N PHE A 166 7.86 -0.40 -27.28
CA PHE A 166 8.14 0.95 -27.81
C PHE A 166 7.61 2.12 -26.95
N ILE A 167 7.08 1.87 -25.75
CA ILE A 167 6.63 2.95 -24.85
C ILE A 167 7.77 3.29 -23.88
N SER A 168 8.77 3.99 -24.37
CA SER A 168 9.66 4.77 -23.52
C SER A 168 9.83 6.13 -24.18
N PRO A 169 9.34 7.22 -23.56
CA PRO A 169 9.56 8.54 -24.11
C PRO A 169 11.08 8.80 -24.22
N PRO A 170 11.51 9.58 -25.22
CA PRO A 170 12.91 9.93 -25.35
C PRO A 170 13.40 10.60 -24.05
N PRO A 171 14.68 10.38 -23.66
CA PRO A 171 15.24 11.02 -22.48
C PRO A 171 15.08 12.52 -22.61
N ASN A 172 14.35 13.11 -21.69
CA ASN A 172 14.48 14.53 -21.42
C ASN A 172 15.08 14.64 -20.02
N HIS A 173 16.15 15.41 -19.89
CA HIS A 173 16.77 15.70 -18.61
C HIS A 173 16.36 17.11 -18.21
N PRO A 174 15.12 17.32 -17.71
CA PRO A 174 14.74 18.62 -17.21
C PRO A 174 15.67 18.98 -16.05
N THR A 175 16.04 20.26 -16.00
CA THR A 175 16.71 20.79 -14.81
C THR A 175 15.77 20.61 -13.62
N LEU A 176 16.28 20.12 -12.49
CA LEU A 176 15.50 20.08 -11.25
C LEU A 176 15.18 21.52 -10.82
N ASP A 177 13.93 21.92 -11.04
CA ASP A 177 13.41 23.25 -10.70
C ASP A 177 12.15 23.11 -9.85
N GLN A 178 11.96 24.05 -8.92
CA GLN A 178 10.77 24.16 -8.09
C GLN A 178 9.49 24.27 -8.92
N ALA A 179 9.58 24.85 -10.13
CA ALA A 179 8.44 24.96 -11.07
C ALA A 179 7.75 23.62 -11.34
N ILE A 180 8.48 22.50 -11.30
CA ILE A 180 7.93 21.15 -11.49
C ILE A 180 7.02 20.76 -10.32
N LEU A 181 7.44 21.07 -9.08
CA LEU A 181 6.61 20.82 -7.91
C LEU A 181 5.37 21.72 -7.92
N ASP A 182 5.52 22.97 -8.37
CA ASP A 182 4.41 23.91 -8.51
C ASP A 182 3.36 23.38 -9.50
N GLU A 183 3.78 23.01 -10.72
CA GLU A 183 2.89 22.47 -11.75
C GLU A 183 2.17 21.20 -11.26
N ALA A 184 2.91 20.25 -10.70
CA ALA A 184 2.35 19.02 -10.15
C ALA A 184 1.29 19.30 -9.08
N ALA A 185 1.58 20.19 -8.12
CA ALA A 185 0.67 20.52 -7.04
C ALA A 185 -0.59 21.24 -7.54
N PHE A 186 -0.47 22.17 -8.50
CA PHE A 186 -1.63 22.83 -9.09
C PHE A 186 -2.52 21.87 -9.87
N ASN A 187 -1.94 20.93 -10.63
CA ASN A 187 -2.67 19.89 -11.35
C ASN A 187 -3.46 18.99 -10.38
N LEU A 188 -2.82 18.54 -9.30
CA LEU A 188 -3.50 17.75 -8.25
C LEU A 188 -4.61 18.53 -7.55
N LEU A 189 -4.41 19.83 -7.31
CA LEU A 189 -5.42 20.67 -6.68
C LEU A 189 -6.72 20.74 -7.52
N GLN A 190 -6.63 20.68 -8.85
CA GLN A 190 -7.81 20.65 -9.73
C GLN A 190 -8.58 19.32 -9.66
N MET A 191 -7.93 18.23 -9.23
CA MET A 191 -8.56 16.91 -9.08
C MET A 191 -9.28 16.73 -7.74
N THR A 192 -9.19 17.71 -6.85
CA THR A 192 -9.80 17.65 -5.51
C THR A 192 -11.32 17.73 -5.57
N ASP A 193 -11.98 16.99 -4.68
CA ASP A 193 -13.41 17.07 -4.45
C ASP A 193 -13.71 18.08 -3.33
N PRO A 194 -14.20 19.30 -3.64
CA PRO A 194 -14.42 20.33 -2.64
C PRO A 194 -15.66 20.07 -1.76
N ILE A 195 -16.51 19.11 -2.12
CA ILE A 195 -17.76 18.82 -1.39
C ILE A 195 -17.53 17.70 -0.38
N TYR A 196 -16.98 16.58 -0.85
CA TYR A 196 -16.80 15.37 -0.03
C TYR A 196 -15.35 15.10 0.37
N GLY A 197 -14.40 15.97 -0.01
CA GLY A 197 -12.97 15.82 0.32
C GLY A 197 -12.31 14.65 -0.43
N GLY A 198 -11.00 14.70 -0.66
CA GLY A 198 -10.28 13.67 -1.45
C GLY A 198 -10.24 14.01 -2.94
N PHE A 199 -10.10 13.00 -3.79
CA PHE A 199 -9.82 13.19 -5.22
C PHE A 199 -10.76 12.36 -6.10
N GLY A 200 -11.15 12.93 -7.25
CA GLY A 200 -12.00 12.25 -8.22
C GLY A 200 -13.46 12.04 -7.78
N ASP A 201 -14.15 11.18 -8.50
CA ASP A 201 -15.54 10.76 -8.26
C ASP A 201 -15.60 9.33 -7.67
N ALA A 202 -16.76 8.69 -7.67
CA ALA A 202 -16.94 7.28 -7.30
C ALA A 202 -16.42 6.31 -8.39
N PRO A 203 -15.81 5.16 -8.03
CA PRO A 203 -15.38 4.78 -6.68
C PRO A 203 -14.17 5.60 -6.22
N LYS A 204 -14.09 5.85 -4.91
CA LYS A 204 -13.15 6.81 -4.32
C LYS A 204 -12.11 6.15 -3.44
N PHE A 205 -10.84 6.36 -3.79
CA PHE A 205 -9.69 5.79 -3.10
C PHE A 205 -8.99 6.82 -2.19
N PRO A 206 -8.36 6.39 -1.09
CA PRO A 206 -7.62 7.26 -0.17
C PRO A 206 -6.53 8.14 -0.83
N ASN A 207 -5.82 7.60 -1.83
CA ASN A 207 -4.74 8.28 -2.57
C ASN A 207 -3.70 8.96 -1.65
N ILE A 208 -3.17 8.21 -0.69
CA ILE A 208 -2.31 8.74 0.38
C ILE A 208 -1.03 9.38 -0.14
N SER A 209 -0.40 8.84 -1.19
CA SER A 209 0.77 9.46 -1.82
C SER A 209 0.50 10.90 -2.27
N VAL A 210 -0.70 11.17 -2.82
CA VAL A 210 -1.13 12.50 -3.24
C VAL A 210 -1.26 13.43 -2.04
N ILE A 211 -1.89 12.96 -0.96
CA ILE A 211 -2.01 13.71 0.30
C ILE A 211 -0.62 14.05 0.85
N SER A 212 0.27 13.07 0.96
CA SER A 212 1.63 13.25 1.47
C SER A 212 2.44 14.28 0.65
N PHE A 213 2.29 14.29 -0.67
CA PHE A 213 2.93 15.31 -1.52
C PHE A 213 2.34 16.70 -1.28
N LEU A 214 1.01 16.84 -1.26
CA LEU A 214 0.35 18.14 -1.06
C LEU A 214 0.61 18.72 0.35
N LEU A 215 0.79 17.88 1.38
CA LEU A 215 1.22 18.34 2.71
C LEU A 215 2.61 18.97 2.67
N ARG A 216 3.57 18.34 1.98
CA ARG A 216 4.93 18.85 1.77
C ARG A 216 4.92 20.13 0.94
N TYR A 217 4.18 20.14 -0.17
CA TYR A 217 4.05 21.33 -1.02
C TYR A 217 3.40 22.52 -0.29
N GLY A 218 2.42 22.25 0.58
CA GLY A 218 1.80 23.26 1.42
C GLY A 218 2.79 24.01 2.31
N MET A 219 3.87 23.35 2.77
CA MET A 219 4.92 24.01 3.56
C MET A 219 5.70 25.05 2.76
N ILE A 220 5.96 24.81 1.48
CA ILE A 220 6.84 25.69 0.67
C ILE A 220 6.06 26.73 -0.13
N SER A 221 4.79 26.48 -0.43
CA SER A 221 3.95 27.40 -1.18
C SER A 221 3.42 28.56 -0.33
N ASN A 222 3.35 28.41 1.00
CA ASN A 222 2.64 29.32 1.90
C ASN A 222 1.15 29.54 1.53
N VAL A 223 0.57 28.63 0.75
CA VAL A 223 -0.84 28.68 0.33
C VAL A 223 -1.63 27.65 1.16
N SER A 224 -2.40 28.15 2.14
CA SER A 224 -3.16 27.31 3.08
C SER A 224 -4.15 26.34 2.42
N LYS A 225 -4.54 26.61 1.16
CA LYS A 225 -5.46 25.74 0.40
C LYS A 225 -4.91 24.33 0.21
N PHE A 226 -3.60 24.14 0.07
CA PHE A 226 -3.01 22.80 -0.11
C PHE A 226 -3.13 21.93 1.14
N HIS A 227 -2.86 22.49 2.33
CA HIS A 227 -3.12 21.80 3.59
C HIS A 227 -4.62 21.57 3.81
N LYS A 228 -5.45 22.58 3.51
CA LYS A 228 -6.91 22.48 3.69
C LYS A 228 -7.51 21.30 2.93
N VAL A 229 -7.15 21.09 1.66
CA VAL A 229 -7.72 19.97 0.89
C VAL A 229 -7.30 18.60 1.42
N CYS A 230 -6.11 18.50 2.01
CA CYS A 230 -5.63 17.28 2.68
C CYS A 230 -6.44 17.02 3.95
N PHE A 231 -6.62 18.03 4.80
CA PHE A 231 -7.39 17.92 6.05
C PHE A 231 -8.87 17.66 5.79
N ASP A 232 -9.44 18.29 4.76
CA ASP A 232 -10.81 18.01 4.31
C ASP A 232 -10.93 16.55 3.85
N ALA A 233 -9.96 16.01 3.10
CA ALA A 233 -9.95 14.60 2.68
C ALA A 233 -9.87 13.62 3.87
N LEU A 234 -8.85 13.77 4.72
CA LEU A 234 -8.64 12.90 5.89
C LEU A 234 -9.83 13.01 6.86
N GLY A 235 -10.30 14.23 7.13
CA GLY A 235 -11.44 14.46 8.00
C GLY A 235 -12.74 13.83 7.48
N LYS A 236 -12.95 13.77 6.16
CA LYS A 236 -14.13 13.13 5.56
C LYS A 236 -14.01 11.61 5.55
N MET A 237 -12.82 11.07 5.27
CA MET A 237 -12.57 9.63 5.35
C MET A 237 -12.79 9.08 6.77
N ALA A 238 -12.16 9.68 7.78
CA ALA A 238 -12.28 9.22 9.17
C ALA A 238 -13.71 9.30 9.73
N ARG A 239 -14.54 10.21 9.20
CA ARG A 239 -15.95 10.34 9.58
C ARG A 239 -16.89 9.52 8.70
N GLY A 240 -16.40 8.98 7.58
CA GLY A 240 -17.16 8.14 6.67
C GLY A 240 -17.26 6.69 7.15
N GLY A 241 -18.00 5.88 6.40
CA GLY A 241 -18.07 4.44 6.61
C GLY A 241 -16.85 3.68 6.10
N ILE A 242 -15.94 4.33 5.35
CA ILE A 242 -14.63 3.75 5.00
C ILE A 242 -13.74 3.52 6.23
N PHE A 243 -13.92 4.31 7.29
CA PHE A 243 -13.28 4.05 8.59
C PHE A 243 -14.23 3.23 9.47
N ASP A 244 -13.76 2.10 9.97
CA ASP A 244 -14.54 1.27 10.88
C ASP A 244 -14.64 1.96 12.25
N GLN A 245 -15.76 2.65 12.46
CA GLN A 245 -15.99 3.47 13.66
C GLN A 245 -15.95 2.66 14.97
N ALA A 246 -16.24 1.35 14.92
CA ALA A 246 -16.27 0.51 16.12
C ALA A 246 -14.91 -0.15 16.40
N GLY A 247 -14.27 -0.71 15.37
CA GLY A 247 -13.04 -1.51 15.53
C GLY A 247 -11.75 -0.84 15.07
N GLY A 248 -11.82 0.34 14.46
CA GLY A 248 -10.68 0.98 13.83
C GLY A 248 -10.24 0.31 12.53
N GLY A 249 -9.23 0.91 11.91
CA GLY A 249 -8.78 0.52 10.58
C GLY A 249 -9.68 1.00 9.46
N PHE A 250 -9.12 1.06 8.26
CA PHE A 250 -9.77 1.50 7.05
C PHE A 250 -10.08 0.32 6.13
N HIS A 251 -11.26 0.40 5.53
CA HIS A 251 -11.60 -0.35 4.33
C HIS A 251 -10.87 0.24 3.11
N ARG A 252 -10.69 -0.56 2.07
CA ARG A 252 -9.82 -0.23 0.93
C ARG A 252 -10.24 1.03 0.17
N TYR A 253 -11.53 1.16 -0.16
CA TYR A 253 -12.06 2.30 -0.87
C TYR A 253 -13.56 2.46 -0.62
N SER A 254 -14.12 3.60 -1.02
CA SER A 254 -15.57 3.86 -0.98
C SER A 254 -16.18 3.66 -2.36
N THR A 255 -17.26 2.90 -2.46
CA THR A 255 -18.00 2.72 -3.72
C THR A 255 -18.78 3.97 -4.11
N ASP A 256 -19.05 4.86 -3.15
CA ASP A 256 -19.62 6.18 -3.39
C ASP A 256 -18.62 7.33 -3.19
N ARG A 257 -18.99 8.52 -3.66
CA ARG A 257 -18.18 9.74 -3.59
C ARG A 257 -18.10 10.36 -2.18
N MET A 258 -19.05 10.03 -1.30
CA MET A 258 -19.27 10.62 0.03
C MET A 258 -18.46 9.96 1.14
N TRP A 259 -17.77 8.86 0.84
CA TRP A 259 -17.10 7.99 1.82
C TRP A 259 -18.06 7.19 2.72
N LEU A 260 -19.32 6.99 2.32
CA LEU A 260 -20.29 6.26 3.14
C LEU A 260 -20.18 4.74 2.96
N VAL A 261 -20.27 4.24 1.73
CA VAL A 261 -20.33 2.80 1.45
C VAL A 261 -18.92 2.30 1.12
N PRO A 262 -18.25 1.55 2.02
CA PRO A 262 -16.97 0.95 1.71
C PRO A 262 -17.13 -0.24 0.76
N HIS A 263 -16.07 -0.56 0.04
CA HIS A 263 -15.78 -1.94 -0.33
C HIS A 263 -15.14 -2.59 0.90
N PHE A 264 -15.84 -3.51 1.57
CA PHE A 264 -15.58 -3.86 2.99
C PHE A 264 -14.27 -4.62 3.27
N GLU A 265 -13.50 -4.92 2.23
CA GLU A 265 -12.13 -5.42 2.31
C GLU A 265 -11.21 -4.50 3.14
N LYS A 266 -10.37 -5.08 4.00
CA LYS A 266 -9.32 -4.35 4.73
C LYS A 266 -7.95 -4.90 4.37
N MET A 267 -7.12 -4.05 3.76
CA MET A 267 -5.77 -4.41 3.33
C MET A 267 -4.72 -3.90 4.29
N LEU A 268 -3.65 -4.67 4.49
CA LEU A 268 -2.53 -4.26 5.33
C LEU A 268 -1.86 -3.00 4.77
N TYR A 269 -1.66 -2.90 3.45
CA TYR A 269 -0.99 -1.74 2.85
C TYR A 269 -1.79 -0.44 3.05
N ASP A 270 -3.13 -0.47 2.99
CA ASP A 270 -3.97 0.69 3.27
C ASP A 270 -3.82 1.10 4.74
N ASN A 271 -3.91 0.12 5.64
CA ASN A 271 -3.79 0.32 7.08
C ASN A 271 -2.34 0.62 7.54
N ALA A 272 -1.36 0.51 6.65
CA ALA A 272 0.01 0.98 6.86
C ALA A 272 0.21 2.41 6.32
N LEU A 273 -0.25 2.71 5.11
CA LEU A 273 -0.03 4.02 4.48
C LEU A 273 -0.92 5.12 5.09
N ILE A 274 -2.20 4.83 5.31
CA ILE A 274 -3.16 5.82 5.83
C ILE A 274 -2.73 6.43 7.16
N PRO A 275 -2.37 5.68 8.22
CA PRO A 275 -2.03 6.27 9.51
C PRO A 275 -0.81 7.20 9.45
N VAL A 276 0.11 7.02 8.48
CA VAL A 276 1.23 7.95 8.28
C VAL A 276 0.73 9.35 7.90
N ALA A 277 -0.27 9.46 7.03
CA ALA A 277 -0.86 10.77 6.68
C ALA A 277 -1.62 11.42 7.84
N TYR A 278 -2.27 10.62 8.70
CA TYR A 278 -2.88 11.14 9.93
C TYR A 278 -1.81 11.60 10.93
N ALA A 279 -0.69 10.90 11.03
CA ALA A 279 0.45 11.32 11.85
C ALA A 279 1.01 12.66 11.35
N GLU A 280 1.21 12.82 10.04
CA GLU A 280 1.66 14.07 9.42
C GLU A 280 0.63 15.20 9.63
N ALA A 281 -0.67 14.93 9.49
CA ALA A 281 -1.73 15.91 9.76
C ALA A 281 -1.75 16.35 11.23
N TYR A 282 -1.55 15.43 12.18
CA TYR A 282 -1.40 15.77 13.60
C TYR A 282 -0.19 16.67 13.82
N GLN A 283 0.96 16.36 13.24
CA GLN A 283 2.17 17.17 13.39
C GLN A 283 2.00 18.60 12.84
N ILE A 284 1.16 18.80 11.82
CA ILE A 284 0.90 20.13 11.25
C ILE A 284 -0.15 20.90 12.07
N THR A 285 -1.18 20.22 12.57
CA THR A 285 -2.37 20.86 13.15
C THR A 285 -2.39 20.90 14.67
N GLY A 286 -1.72 19.94 15.33
CA GLY A 286 -1.86 19.66 16.75
C GLY A 286 -3.23 19.11 17.15
N ASP A 287 -4.11 18.75 16.20
CA ASP A 287 -5.46 18.27 16.49
C ASP A 287 -5.46 16.78 16.83
N GLU A 288 -5.73 16.48 18.10
CA GLU A 288 -5.80 15.12 18.67
C GLU A 288 -6.76 14.18 17.91
N PHE A 289 -7.71 14.71 17.14
CA PHE A 289 -8.53 13.91 16.23
C PHE A 289 -7.67 13.06 15.29
N TYR A 290 -6.64 13.63 14.67
CA TYR A 290 -5.79 12.88 13.75
C TYR A 290 -4.93 11.84 14.47
N LEU A 291 -4.46 12.16 15.69
CA LEU A 291 -3.72 11.22 16.52
C LEU A 291 -4.58 10.01 16.93
N ASP A 292 -5.83 10.24 17.30
CA ASP A 292 -6.78 9.17 17.66
C ASP A 292 -7.03 8.22 16.48
N ILE A 293 -7.27 8.76 15.29
CA ILE A 293 -7.50 7.93 14.09
C ILE A 293 -6.25 7.14 13.71
N MET A 294 -5.06 7.74 13.81
CA MET A 294 -3.80 7.02 13.62
C MET A 294 -3.70 5.86 14.60
N LYS A 295 -3.90 6.10 15.91
CA LYS A 295 -3.82 5.05 16.94
C LYS A 295 -4.84 3.94 16.74
N LYS A 296 -6.11 4.28 16.50
CA LYS A 296 -7.18 3.31 16.21
C LYS A 296 -6.86 2.44 14.99
N THR A 297 -6.18 2.99 13.99
CA THR A 297 -5.74 2.24 12.80
C THR A 297 -4.58 1.30 13.09
N LEU A 298 -3.55 1.78 13.80
CA LEU A 298 -2.42 0.92 14.21
C LEU A 298 -2.86 -0.18 15.18
N ASP A 299 -3.72 0.15 16.15
CA ASP A 299 -4.25 -0.79 17.13
C ASP A 299 -5.13 -1.85 16.46
N PHE A 300 -5.87 -1.51 15.41
CA PHE A 300 -6.57 -2.50 14.59
C PHE A 300 -5.61 -3.55 14.02
N VAL A 301 -4.48 -3.14 13.42
CA VAL A 301 -3.50 -4.08 12.86
C VAL A 301 -2.89 -4.96 13.97
N LEU A 302 -2.53 -4.36 15.10
CA LEU A 302 -1.99 -5.10 16.25
C LEU A 302 -2.97 -6.16 16.80
N ASN A 303 -4.26 -5.84 16.83
CA ASN A 303 -5.29 -6.71 17.40
C ASN A 303 -5.81 -7.77 16.42
N GLU A 304 -5.90 -7.44 15.13
CA GLU A 304 -6.68 -8.23 14.16
C GLU A 304 -5.82 -8.87 13.06
N MET A 305 -4.63 -8.32 12.79
CA MET A 305 -3.80 -8.72 11.63
C MET A 305 -2.41 -9.22 12.04
N THR A 306 -2.10 -9.29 13.34
CA THR A 306 -0.77 -9.71 13.80
C THR A 306 -0.69 -11.23 13.97
N SER A 307 0.30 -11.82 13.33
CA SER A 307 0.65 -13.23 13.50
C SER A 307 1.31 -13.45 14.86
N PRO A 308 1.07 -14.59 15.53
CA PRO A 308 1.82 -14.98 16.73
C PRO A 308 3.35 -15.04 16.54
N MET A 309 3.82 -15.11 15.28
CA MET A 309 5.25 -15.08 14.94
C MET A 309 5.84 -13.66 14.84
N GLY A 310 5.02 -12.61 14.91
CA GLY A 310 5.45 -11.20 14.89
C GLY A 310 5.27 -10.47 13.55
N GLY A 311 5.03 -11.18 12.44
CA GLY A 311 4.65 -10.55 11.16
C GLY A 311 3.15 -10.22 11.09
N PHE A 312 2.75 -9.51 10.03
CA PHE A 312 1.39 -9.06 9.78
C PHE A 312 0.78 -9.74 8.56
N TYR A 313 -0.46 -10.21 8.71
CA TYR A 313 -1.27 -10.82 7.67
C TYR A 313 -1.69 -9.82 6.60
N SER A 314 -2.05 -10.31 5.41
CA SER A 314 -2.20 -9.48 4.21
C SER A 314 -3.54 -8.75 4.18
N ALA A 315 -4.64 -9.45 4.46
CA ALA A 315 -5.98 -8.88 4.27
C ALA A 315 -7.08 -9.56 5.10
N LEU A 316 -8.18 -8.84 5.29
CA LEU A 316 -9.49 -9.39 5.65
C LEU A 316 -10.44 -9.24 4.47
N ASP A 317 -11.17 -10.30 4.16
CA ASP A 317 -12.16 -10.36 3.08
C ASP A 317 -13.29 -9.34 3.27
N ALA A 318 -13.92 -8.94 2.17
CA ALA A 318 -15.11 -8.11 2.18
C ALA A 318 -16.35 -8.90 2.62
N ASP A 319 -16.38 -10.20 2.29
CA ASP A 319 -17.52 -11.08 2.51
C ASP A 319 -17.45 -11.82 3.85
N SER A 320 -18.61 -11.97 4.50
CA SER A 320 -18.82 -12.90 5.60
C SER A 320 -20.14 -13.64 5.38
N GLU A 321 -20.10 -14.98 5.50
CA GLU A 321 -21.24 -15.85 5.15
C GLU A 321 -21.73 -15.67 3.69
N GLY A 322 -20.84 -15.30 2.77
CA GLY A 322 -21.17 -15.07 1.36
C GLY A 322 -21.90 -13.76 1.07
N GLU A 323 -21.93 -12.84 2.04
CA GLU A 323 -22.53 -11.51 1.89
C GLU A 323 -21.50 -10.42 2.21
N GLU A 324 -21.30 -9.47 1.29
CA GLU A 324 -20.38 -8.35 1.46
C GLU A 324 -20.81 -7.48 2.65
N GLY A 325 -19.86 -7.14 3.54
CA GLY A 325 -20.08 -6.17 4.62
C GLY A 325 -20.95 -6.63 5.78
N LYS A 326 -21.55 -7.84 5.72
CA LYS A 326 -22.43 -8.39 6.77
C LYS A 326 -21.84 -8.33 8.17
N PHE A 327 -20.54 -8.53 8.30
CA PHE A 327 -19.82 -8.44 9.58
C PHE A 327 -19.85 -7.04 10.19
N TYR A 328 -19.85 -5.98 9.38
CA TYR A 328 -19.61 -4.59 9.80
C TYR A 328 -20.88 -3.75 9.99
N VAL A 329 -22.01 -4.14 9.40
CA VAL A 329 -23.26 -3.35 9.41
C VAL A 329 -24.21 -3.72 10.56
N TRP A 330 -25.14 -2.81 10.89
CA TRP A 330 -26.00 -2.92 12.07
C TRP A 330 -27.47 -2.63 11.77
N SER A 331 -28.39 -3.32 12.44
CA SER A 331 -29.75 -2.77 12.59
C SER A 331 -29.82 -1.79 13.77
N LYS A 332 -30.79 -0.89 13.75
CA LYS A 332 -31.03 0.00 14.88
C LYS A 332 -31.46 -0.75 16.15
N SER A 333 -32.20 -1.86 15.99
CA SER A 333 -32.60 -2.71 17.10
C SER A 333 -31.39 -3.38 17.77
N GLU A 334 -30.43 -3.88 17.00
CA GLU A 334 -29.19 -4.46 17.52
C GLU A 334 -28.39 -3.46 18.38
N ILE A 335 -28.34 -2.19 17.95
CA ILE A 335 -27.66 -1.13 18.70
C ILE A 335 -28.42 -0.78 19.99
N ARG A 336 -29.75 -0.66 19.93
CA ARG A 336 -30.59 -0.42 21.13
C ARG A 336 -30.43 -1.52 22.17
N GLU A 337 -30.43 -2.78 21.74
CA GLU A 337 -30.20 -3.92 22.64
C GLU A 337 -28.78 -3.97 23.21
N ALA A 338 -27.80 -3.34 22.55
CA ALA A 338 -26.41 -3.36 23.00
C ALA A 338 -26.09 -2.22 23.98
N LEU A 339 -26.75 -1.06 23.81
CA LEU A 339 -26.41 0.18 24.51
C LEU A 339 -27.48 0.66 25.48
N ASP A 340 -28.68 0.08 25.48
CA ASP A 340 -29.80 0.48 26.33
C ASP A 340 -30.08 2.00 26.24
N ASP A 341 -29.97 2.73 27.36
CA ASP A 341 -30.25 4.17 27.46
C ASP A 341 -29.28 5.03 26.63
N ASP A 342 -28.07 4.53 26.36
CA ASP A 342 -27.04 5.24 25.60
C ASP A 342 -27.29 5.21 24.07
N ALA A 343 -28.22 4.35 23.62
CA ALA A 343 -28.47 4.11 22.21
C ALA A 343 -28.97 5.35 21.45
N GLU A 344 -29.72 6.24 22.10
CA GLU A 344 -30.31 7.41 21.41
C GLU A 344 -29.23 8.37 20.91
N LEU A 345 -28.31 8.76 21.80
CA LEU A 345 -27.18 9.62 21.43
C LEU A 345 -26.30 8.93 20.38
N PHE A 346 -25.99 7.64 20.60
CA PHE A 346 -25.14 6.88 19.69
C PHE A 346 -25.73 6.81 18.27
N CYS A 347 -27.03 6.49 18.17
CA CYS A 347 -27.72 6.43 16.88
C CYS A 347 -27.76 7.80 16.20
N LEU A 348 -27.96 8.89 16.95
CA LEU A 348 -27.96 10.24 16.40
C LEU A 348 -26.59 10.63 15.85
N TYR A 349 -25.52 10.35 16.60
CA TYR A 349 -24.15 10.68 16.21
C TYR A 349 -23.68 9.90 14.98
N TYR A 350 -23.99 8.60 14.91
CA TYR A 350 -23.57 7.73 13.81
C TYR A 350 -24.57 7.58 12.66
N ASP A 351 -25.58 8.46 12.59
CA ASP A 351 -26.58 8.47 11.51
C ASP A 351 -27.34 7.13 11.34
N VAL A 352 -27.67 6.50 12.47
CA VAL A 352 -28.38 5.21 12.50
C VAL A 352 -29.89 5.45 12.40
N THR A 353 -30.47 4.96 11.31
CA THR A 353 -31.92 5.07 11.04
C THR A 353 -32.61 3.71 11.13
N GLU A 354 -33.94 3.73 11.25
CA GLU A 354 -34.74 2.50 11.33
C GLU A 354 -34.74 1.74 9.99
N GLY A 355 -34.67 2.44 8.86
CA GLY A 355 -34.63 1.86 7.51
C GLY A 355 -33.24 1.54 6.99
N GLY A 356 -32.18 1.83 7.76
CA GLY A 356 -30.80 1.74 7.30
C GLY A 356 -30.36 2.93 6.45
N ASN A 357 -29.05 3.11 6.34
CA ASN A 357 -28.43 4.03 5.39
C ASN A 357 -27.78 3.30 4.19
N TRP A 358 -27.81 1.96 4.18
CA TRP A 358 -27.36 1.10 3.10
C TRP A 358 -28.06 -0.27 3.18
N GLU A 359 -28.77 -0.67 2.12
CA GLU A 359 -29.40 -2.00 1.98
C GLU A 359 -30.24 -2.48 3.20
N GLY A 360 -30.98 -1.57 3.84
CA GLY A 360 -31.80 -1.90 5.01
C GLY A 360 -31.00 -2.03 6.33
N ARG A 361 -29.68 -1.82 6.28
CA ARG A 361 -28.75 -1.83 7.42
C ARG A 361 -28.05 -0.48 7.55
N ASN A 362 -27.34 -0.29 8.66
CA ASN A 362 -26.62 0.94 8.96
C ASN A 362 -25.12 0.67 8.96
N ILE A 363 -24.41 1.45 8.14
CA ILE A 363 -22.98 1.69 8.24
C ILE A 363 -22.79 2.85 9.21
N LEU A 364 -21.97 2.67 10.24
CA LEU A 364 -21.69 3.74 11.20
C LEU A 364 -20.89 4.84 10.50
N ARG A 365 -21.40 6.07 10.51
CA ARG A 365 -20.69 7.25 10.00
C ARG A 365 -21.00 8.48 10.83
N ASN A 366 -20.02 9.34 10.99
CA ASN A 366 -20.16 10.56 11.77
C ASN A 366 -20.61 11.73 10.90
N ASN A 367 -21.87 12.13 11.01
CA ASN A 367 -22.45 13.22 10.22
C ASN A 367 -22.51 14.58 10.93
N ILE A 368 -22.41 14.60 12.26
CA ILE A 368 -22.60 15.80 13.08
C ILE A 368 -21.53 15.91 14.15
N THR A 369 -21.26 17.10 14.65
CA THR A 369 -20.30 17.25 15.74
C THR A 369 -20.84 16.62 17.04
N LEU A 370 -19.92 16.17 17.90
CA LEU A 370 -20.29 15.61 19.21
C LEU A 370 -21.08 16.65 20.04
N SER A 371 -20.70 17.92 19.95
CA SER A 371 -21.41 19.04 20.58
C SER A 371 -22.87 19.16 20.14
N MET A 372 -23.15 18.98 18.84
CA MET A 372 -24.52 18.99 18.32
C MET A 372 -25.34 17.80 18.84
N ALA A 373 -24.75 16.60 18.86
CA ALA A 373 -25.39 15.40 19.37
C ALA A 373 -25.68 15.52 20.88
N ALA A 374 -24.69 15.96 21.67
CA ALA A 374 -24.80 16.17 23.11
C ALA A 374 -25.95 17.14 23.44
N LYS A 375 -26.01 18.28 22.73
CA LYS A 375 -27.07 19.27 22.90
C LYS A 375 -28.46 18.72 22.57
N ALA A 376 -28.59 17.90 21.53
CA ALA A 376 -29.87 17.28 21.16
C ALA A 376 -30.38 16.30 22.23
N CYS A 377 -29.48 15.63 22.93
CA CYS A 377 -29.80 14.69 24.00
C CYS A 377 -29.77 15.31 25.42
N ASN A 378 -29.58 16.64 25.53
CA ASN A 378 -29.42 17.35 26.82
C ASN A 378 -28.29 16.81 27.71
N LEU A 379 -27.17 16.42 27.10
CA LEU A 379 -25.98 15.93 27.77
C LEU A 379 -24.84 16.96 27.67
N SER A 380 -23.89 16.89 28.60
CA SER A 380 -22.60 17.58 28.43
C SER A 380 -21.76 16.91 27.34
N GLU A 381 -20.80 17.65 26.76
CA GLU A 381 -19.89 17.07 25.77
C GLU A 381 -19.01 15.96 26.35
N GLU A 382 -18.66 16.03 27.64
CA GLU A 382 -17.88 15.00 28.33
C GLU A 382 -18.68 13.70 28.51
N GLU A 383 -19.93 13.79 28.95
CA GLU A 383 -20.84 12.63 29.03
C GLU A 383 -21.08 12.02 27.64
N ALA A 384 -21.34 12.86 26.64
CA ALA A 384 -21.52 12.40 25.28
C ALA A 384 -20.27 11.69 24.74
N LYS A 385 -19.07 12.22 25.00
CA LYS A 385 -17.81 11.58 24.63
C LYS A 385 -17.68 10.20 25.29
N HIS A 386 -18.00 10.10 26.57
CA HIS A 386 -17.94 8.83 27.30
C HIS A 386 -18.89 7.78 26.71
N ILE A 387 -20.13 8.18 26.42
CA ILE A 387 -21.14 7.31 25.80
C ILE A 387 -20.69 6.83 24.43
N ILE A 388 -20.19 7.72 23.58
CA ILE A 388 -19.70 7.34 22.24
C ILE A 388 -18.54 6.35 22.35
N CYS A 389 -17.51 6.64 23.15
CA CYS A 389 -16.36 5.74 23.30
C CYS A 389 -16.76 4.37 23.88
N ASN A 390 -17.63 4.32 24.89
CA ASN A 390 -18.12 3.06 25.45
C ASN A 390 -18.99 2.30 24.43
N GLY A 391 -19.80 3.01 23.65
CA GLY A 391 -20.64 2.45 22.60
C GLY A 391 -19.82 1.79 21.50
N GLU A 392 -18.77 2.47 21.01
CA GLU A 392 -17.81 1.92 20.04
C GLU A 392 -17.23 0.58 20.55
N GLN A 393 -16.76 0.56 21.80
CA GLN A 393 -16.18 -0.65 22.43
C GLN A 393 -17.21 -1.77 22.65
N THR A 394 -18.44 -1.43 23.02
CA THR A 394 -19.51 -2.40 23.24
C THR A 394 -19.95 -3.03 21.92
N LEU A 395 -20.13 -2.23 20.87
CA LEU A 395 -20.43 -2.74 19.54
C LEU A 395 -19.28 -3.56 18.96
N TYR A 396 -18.02 -3.14 19.16
CA TYR A 396 -16.86 -3.94 18.76
C TYR A 396 -16.87 -5.33 19.40
N LYS A 397 -17.08 -5.42 20.72
CA LYS A 397 -17.20 -6.71 21.43
C LYS A 397 -18.37 -7.54 20.92
N ARG A 398 -19.53 -6.93 20.69
CA ARG A 398 -20.72 -7.63 20.17
C ARG A 398 -20.50 -8.13 18.74
N ARG A 399 -19.81 -7.36 17.89
CA ARG A 399 -19.45 -7.73 16.52
C ARG A 399 -18.53 -8.94 16.49
N ASN A 400 -17.58 -9.03 17.42
CA ASN A 400 -16.63 -10.14 17.50
C ASN A 400 -17.28 -11.50 17.85
N LEU A 401 -18.58 -11.54 18.13
CA LEU A 401 -19.36 -12.79 18.25
C LEU A 401 -19.94 -13.28 16.91
N ARG A 402 -19.88 -12.48 15.85
CA ARG A 402 -20.35 -12.83 14.49
C ARG A 402 -19.32 -13.72 13.78
N VAL A 403 -19.75 -14.40 12.71
CA VAL A 403 -18.83 -15.06 11.78
C VAL A 403 -17.92 -14.00 11.16
N ARG A 404 -16.61 -14.20 11.29
CA ARG A 404 -15.61 -13.24 10.81
C ARG A 404 -15.43 -13.36 9.30
N PRO A 405 -15.05 -12.27 8.60
CA PRO A 405 -14.57 -12.36 7.23
C PRO A 405 -13.34 -13.27 7.13
N GLY A 406 -13.11 -13.83 5.94
CA GLY A 406 -11.93 -14.63 5.66
C GLY A 406 -10.64 -13.85 5.93
N LEU A 407 -9.63 -14.52 6.49
CA LEU A 407 -8.30 -13.94 6.72
C LEU A 407 -7.34 -14.45 5.65
N ASP A 408 -6.75 -13.54 4.87
CA ASP A 408 -5.55 -13.84 4.09
C ASP A 408 -4.35 -13.71 5.02
N ASP A 409 -4.01 -14.83 5.64
CA ASP A 409 -2.94 -15.01 6.61
C ASP A 409 -1.55 -15.20 5.96
N LYS A 410 -1.38 -14.96 4.65
CA LYS A 410 -0.02 -14.83 4.12
C LYS A 410 0.61 -13.54 4.61
N ILE A 411 1.93 -13.56 4.78
CA ILE A 411 2.74 -12.43 5.19
C ILE A 411 3.59 -12.01 3.98
N LEU A 412 3.47 -10.74 3.59
CA LEU A 412 4.18 -10.16 2.45
C LEU A 412 5.25 -9.18 2.92
N THR A 413 6.48 -9.31 2.42
CA THR A 413 7.62 -8.47 2.83
C THR A 413 7.34 -6.99 2.59
N SER A 414 6.93 -6.58 1.39
CA SER A 414 6.66 -5.15 1.12
C SER A 414 5.55 -4.56 2.01
N TRP A 415 4.49 -5.31 2.32
CA TRP A 415 3.39 -4.81 3.14
C TRP A 415 3.75 -4.76 4.62
N ASN A 416 4.52 -5.73 5.10
CA ASN A 416 5.07 -5.73 6.45
C ASN A 416 6.06 -4.58 6.63
N ALA A 417 6.91 -4.33 5.64
CA ALA A 417 7.82 -3.19 5.66
C ALA A 417 7.07 -1.84 5.71
N MET A 418 5.99 -1.67 4.94
CA MET A 418 5.12 -0.49 5.07
C MET A 418 4.54 -0.37 6.49
N MET A 419 4.09 -1.47 7.09
CA MET A 419 3.54 -1.47 8.44
C MET A 419 4.60 -1.16 9.51
N ILE A 420 5.82 -1.68 9.36
CA ILE A 420 6.96 -1.37 10.23
C ILE A 420 7.24 0.14 10.21
N SER A 421 7.32 0.76 9.02
CA SER A 421 7.48 2.21 8.88
C SER A 421 6.34 2.99 9.56
N ALA A 422 5.10 2.53 9.39
CA ALA A 422 3.94 3.17 10.00
C ALA A 422 3.92 3.06 11.53
N LEU A 423 4.35 1.93 12.09
CA LEU A 423 4.51 1.72 13.53
C LEU A 423 5.64 2.57 14.09
N ALA A 424 6.79 2.65 13.42
CA ALA A 424 7.88 3.53 13.81
C ALA A 424 7.44 5.00 13.84
N LYS A 425 6.69 5.45 12.82
CA LYS A 425 6.08 6.78 12.78
C LYS A 425 5.04 6.98 13.90
N GLY A 426 4.22 5.97 14.15
CA GLY A 426 3.23 5.95 15.23
C GLY A 426 3.88 6.11 16.59
N TYR A 427 4.97 5.39 16.85
CA TYR A 427 5.78 5.56 18.06
C TYR A 427 6.39 6.95 18.16
N ARG A 428 7.02 7.46 17.08
CA ARG A 428 7.60 8.81 17.06
C ARG A 428 6.58 9.85 17.52
N VAL A 429 5.38 9.84 16.95
CA VAL A 429 4.37 10.87 17.22
C VAL A 429 3.62 10.67 18.54
N SER A 430 3.36 9.42 18.93
CA SER A 430 2.54 9.12 20.13
C SER A 430 3.34 8.81 21.40
N ASN A 431 4.61 8.43 21.26
CA ASN A 431 5.47 7.87 22.31
C ASN A 431 4.88 6.59 22.98
N ASP A 432 3.99 5.87 22.29
CA ASP A 432 3.46 4.57 22.73
C ASP A 432 4.40 3.43 22.30
N ILE A 433 5.13 2.86 23.26
CA ILE A 433 6.22 1.90 23.01
C ILE A 433 5.75 0.63 22.29
N LYS A 434 4.48 0.25 22.45
CA LYS A 434 3.92 -0.96 21.82
C LYS A 434 4.08 -0.95 20.30
N TYR A 435 4.09 0.25 19.69
CA TYR A 435 4.28 0.38 18.25
C TYR A 435 5.73 0.09 17.85
N LEU A 436 6.70 0.59 18.60
CA LEU A 436 8.11 0.29 18.34
C LEU A 436 8.40 -1.20 18.56
N ASP A 437 7.92 -1.77 19.66
CA ASP A 437 8.11 -3.20 19.97
C ASP A 437 7.56 -4.10 18.85
N ALA A 438 6.38 -3.76 18.31
CA ALA A 438 5.78 -4.48 17.18
C ALA A 438 6.57 -4.29 15.88
N ALA A 439 7.11 -3.09 15.63
CA ALA A 439 7.95 -2.81 14.46
C ALA A 439 9.24 -3.65 14.49
N GLU A 440 9.93 -3.69 15.64
CA GLU A 440 11.15 -4.48 15.84
C GLU A 440 10.87 -5.98 15.74
N GLY A 441 9.78 -6.47 16.33
CA GLY A 441 9.35 -7.87 16.22
C GLY A 441 9.07 -8.30 14.77
N ALA A 442 8.44 -7.43 13.97
CA ALA A 442 8.18 -7.70 12.56
C ALA A 442 9.47 -7.68 11.71
N ILE A 443 10.43 -6.80 12.01
CA ILE A 443 11.76 -6.83 11.37
C ILE A 443 12.45 -8.16 11.68
N ASP A 444 12.50 -8.56 12.95
CA ASP A 444 13.09 -9.83 13.36
C ASP A 444 12.40 -11.01 12.65
N PHE A 445 11.07 -10.98 12.51
CA PHE A 445 10.35 -11.99 11.74
C PHE A 445 10.81 -12.05 10.28
N VAL A 446 10.83 -10.92 9.56
CA VAL A 446 11.22 -10.86 8.14
C VAL A 446 12.67 -11.29 7.95
N MET A 447 13.58 -10.77 8.76
CA MET A 447 15.01 -11.05 8.64
C MET A 447 15.36 -12.51 8.94
N ASN A 448 14.60 -13.18 9.83
CA ASN A 448 14.86 -14.57 10.21
C ASN A 448 14.12 -15.60 9.33
N ASN A 449 12.94 -15.26 8.80
CA ASN A 449 12.07 -16.23 8.11
C ASN A 449 11.88 -15.95 6.62
N MET A 450 12.12 -14.72 6.18
CA MET A 450 11.87 -14.24 4.82
C MET A 450 13.13 -13.70 4.15
N MET A 451 14.31 -14.06 4.67
CA MET A 451 15.59 -13.73 4.07
C MET A 451 16.54 -14.94 4.11
N ASP A 452 17.28 -15.16 3.03
CA ASP A 452 18.40 -16.11 3.00
C ASP A 452 19.67 -15.45 2.43
N SER A 453 20.71 -16.25 2.20
CA SER A 453 21.97 -15.79 1.58
C SER A 453 21.80 -15.18 0.18
N GLN A 454 20.70 -15.50 -0.52
CA GLN A 454 20.36 -14.94 -1.81
C GLN A 454 19.45 -13.72 -1.68
N GLY A 455 18.95 -13.34 -0.49
CA GLY A 455 18.18 -12.12 -0.28
C GLY A 455 16.75 -12.38 0.20
N LEU A 456 15.86 -11.42 -0.04
CA LEU A 456 14.49 -11.45 0.48
C LEU A 456 13.60 -12.41 -0.30
N PHE A 457 12.61 -12.95 0.40
CA PHE A 457 11.45 -13.59 -0.16
C PHE A 457 10.25 -12.63 -0.12
N ARG A 458 9.32 -12.81 -1.06
CA ARG A 458 8.09 -12.03 -1.18
C ARG A 458 7.04 -12.44 -0.16
N THR A 459 6.78 -13.75 -0.07
CA THR A 459 5.63 -14.33 0.65
C THR A 459 6.08 -15.36 1.67
N PHE A 460 5.38 -15.42 2.80
CA PHE A 460 5.50 -16.44 3.83
C PHE A 460 4.10 -16.86 4.29
N LYS A 461 3.92 -18.17 4.47
CA LYS A 461 2.73 -18.77 5.08
C LYS A 461 3.14 -19.76 6.16
N GLU A 462 3.71 -20.88 5.74
CA GLU A 462 4.42 -21.84 6.60
C GLU A 462 5.94 -21.80 6.36
N LYS A 463 6.32 -21.40 5.16
CA LYS A 463 7.69 -21.22 4.69
C LYS A 463 7.72 -20.10 3.65
N ALA A 464 8.89 -19.52 3.44
CA ALA A 464 9.10 -18.57 2.37
C ALA A 464 9.30 -19.28 1.02
N THR A 465 8.66 -18.81 -0.05
CA THR A 465 8.61 -19.55 -1.34
C THR A 465 9.05 -18.73 -2.56
N ILE A 466 8.63 -17.47 -2.67
CA ILE A 466 8.85 -16.63 -3.87
C ILE A 466 9.95 -15.62 -3.60
N ARG A 467 10.85 -15.39 -4.56
CA ARG A 467 11.92 -14.37 -4.43
C ARG A 467 11.33 -12.96 -4.41
N GLY A 468 11.92 -12.10 -3.59
CA GLY A 468 11.47 -10.72 -3.44
C GLY A 468 11.62 -9.91 -4.73
N PHE A 469 10.65 -9.04 -4.96
CA PHE A 469 10.63 -8.05 -6.03
C PHE A 469 11.25 -6.74 -5.54
N LEU A 470 11.49 -5.79 -6.45
CA LEU A 470 12.07 -4.48 -6.14
C LEU A 470 11.39 -3.81 -4.94
N GLU A 471 10.07 -3.88 -4.87
CA GLU A 471 9.29 -3.32 -3.77
C GLU A 471 9.65 -3.95 -2.42
N ASP A 472 9.81 -5.27 -2.32
CA ASP A 472 10.16 -5.93 -1.05
C ASP A 472 11.47 -5.38 -0.50
N TYR A 473 12.44 -5.11 -1.37
CA TYR A 473 13.71 -4.52 -0.99
C TYR A 473 13.58 -3.03 -0.66
N SER A 474 12.93 -2.24 -1.51
CA SER A 474 12.88 -0.78 -1.34
C SER A 474 12.06 -0.37 -0.12
N TYR A 475 10.92 -1.03 0.12
CA TYR A 475 10.15 -0.83 1.34
C TYR A 475 10.91 -1.30 2.57
N MET A 476 11.57 -2.48 2.53
CA MET A 476 12.31 -2.98 3.69
C MET A 476 13.51 -2.09 4.05
N VAL A 477 14.20 -1.52 3.06
CA VAL A 477 15.25 -0.52 3.32
C VAL A 477 14.66 0.68 4.05
N CYS A 478 13.54 1.26 3.59
CA CYS A 478 12.89 2.36 4.29
C CYS A 478 12.46 1.99 5.72
N ALA A 479 11.87 0.81 5.92
CA ALA A 479 11.44 0.32 7.23
C ALA A 479 12.60 0.17 8.23
N LEU A 480 13.73 -0.37 7.77
CA LEU A 480 14.96 -0.47 8.55
C LEU A 480 15.51 0.91 8.92
N LEU A 481 15.47 1.87 8.00
CA LEU A 481 15.93 3.24 8.26
C LEU A 481 14.97 3.99 9.20
N ASP A 482 13.67 3.83 9.05
CA ASP A 482 12.66 4.43 9.94
C ASP A 482 12.79 3.91 11.37
N THR A 483 13.05 2.60 11.51
CA THR A 483 13.30 1.98 12.81
C THR A 483 14.66 2.38 13.36
N PHE A 484 15.70 2.47 12.53
CA PHE A 484 17.04 2.93 12.92
C PHE A 484 17.02 4.35 13.52
N GLU A 485 16.20 5.23 12.96
CA GLU A 485 16.05 6.59 13.47
C GLU A 485 15.51 6.62 14.92
N GLU A 486 14.64 5.68 15.29
CA GLU A 486 14.06 5.54 16.63
C GLU A 486 14.91 4.69 17.59
N THR A 487 15.47 3.59 17.07
CA THR A 487 16.37 2.66 17.73
C THR A 487 17.68 2.61 16.95
N PRO A 488 18.73 3.36 17.33
CA PRO A 488 19.96 3.49 16.57
C PRO A 488 20.90 2.28 16.76
N ASP A 489 20.37 1.10 16.49
CA ASP A 489 21.11 -0.14 16.38
C ASP A 489 21.72 -0.25 14.99
N ILE A 490 23.05 -0.35 14.94
CA ILE A 490 23.84 -0.48 13.71
C ILE A 490 23.41 -1.66 12.82
N ARG A 491 22.78 -2.70 13.39
CA ARG A 491 22.26 -3.84 12.62
C ARG A 491 21.25 -3.40 11.57
N TYR A 492 20.36 -2.46 11.91
CA TYR A 492 19.36 -1.95 10.97
C TYR A 492 20.01 -1.18 9.81
N LEU A 493 20.93 -0.27 10.10
CA LEU A 493 21.64 0.50 9.08
C LEU A 493 22.49 -0.40 8.16
N LYS A 494 23.18 -1.41 8.71
CA LYS A 494 23.95 -2.39 7.92
C LYS A 494 23.05 -3.26 7.03
N ALA A 495 21.90 -3.68 7.53
CA ALA A 495 20.92 -4.42 6.75
C ALA A 495 20.36 -3.56 5.61
N ALA A 496 19.97 -2.32 5.90
CA ALA A 496 19.47 -1.36 4.91
C ALA A 496 20.50 -1.10 3.80
N GLU A 497 21.77 -0.92 4.16
CA GLU A 497 22.86 -0.74 3.21
C GLU A 497 23.09 -1.98 2.33
N THR A 498 22.97 -3.18 2.91
CA THR A 498 23.12 -4.46 2.18
C THR A 498 21.98 -4.67 1.19
N LEU A 499 20.75 -4.46 1.62
CA LEU A 499 19.57 -4.56 0.75
C LEU A 499 19.59 -3.46 -0.33
N GLY A 500 20.03 -2.24 0.02
CA GLY A 500 20.24 -1.15 -0.93
C GLY A 500 21.22 -1.52 -2.05
N ARG A 501 22.35 -2.17 -1.73
CA ARG A 501 23.25 -2.70 -2.76
C ARG A 501 22.61 -3.79 -3.62
N HIS A 502 21.80 -4.68 -3.03
CA HIS A 502 21.07 -5.67 -3.82
C HIS A 502 20.09 -5.03 -4.80
N ILE A 503 19.48 -3.88 -4.45
CA ILE A 503 18.67 -3.10 -5.40
C ILE A 503 19.53 -2.70 -6.62
N ILE A 504 20.72 -2.14 -6.37
CA ILE A 504 21.65 -1.73 -7.44
C ILE A 504 22.09 -2.92 -8.30
N GLU A 505 22.56 -3.99 -7.67
CA GLU A 505 23.16 -5.15 -8.36
C GLU A 505 22.15 -5.93 -9.20
N ARG A 506 20.88 -5.94 -8.79
CA ARG A 506 19.91 -6.91 -9.31
C ARG A 506 18.71 -6.30 -10.00
N PHE A 507 18.37 -5.04 -9.72
CA PHE A 507 17.15 -4.43 -10.24
C PHE A 507 17.44 -3.23 -11.13
N TRP A 508 18.55 -2.52 -10.93
CA TRP A 508 18.94 -1.40 -11.80
C TRP A 508 19.21 -1.88 -13.23
N ASP A 509 18.70 -1.16 -14.23
CA ASP A 509 18.88 -1.48 -15.64
C ASP A 509 20.22 -1.01 -16.23
N GLY A 510 21.04 -0.31 -15.44
CA GLY A 510 22.31 0.25 -15.86
C GLY A 510 22.21 1.68 -16.39
N GLU A 511 21.00 2.17 -16.69
CA GLU A 511 20.76 3.43 -17.38
C GLU A 511 19.91 4.41 -16.57
N SER A 512 18.63 4.09 -16.35
CA SER A 512 17.63 5.05 -15.87
C SER A 512 16.44 4.46 -15.10
N ASN A 513 16.31 3.14 -15.03
CA ASN A 513 15.11 2.52 -14.45
C ASN A 513 15.42 1.23 -13.68
N PHE A 514 14.43 0.75 -12.94
CA PHE A 514 14.49 -0.50 -12.22
C PHE A 514 13.53 -1.52 -12.81
N PHE A 515 14.00 -2.75 -12.94
CA PHE A 515 13.16 -3.92 -13.15
C PHE A 515 12.46 -4.30 -11.85
N MET A 516 11.26 -4.88 -11.95
CA MET A 516 10.54 -5.41 -10.78
C MET A 516 11.14 -6.69 -10.24
N THR A 517 11.64 -7.56 -11.12
CA THR A 517 12.22 -8.86 -10.75
C THR A 517 13.74 -8.75 -10.58
N PRO A 518 14.41 -9.60 -9.79
CA PRO A 518 15.87 -9.67 -9.76
C PRO A 518 16.45 -10.35 -11.02
N THR A 519 17.75 -10.21 -11.28
CA THR A 519 18.43 -10.77 -12.47
C THR A 519 18.39 -12.30 -12.55
N ASN A 520 18.26 -12.99 -11.43
CA ASN A 520 18.19 -14.45 -11.31
C ASN A 520 16.75 -14.98 -11.21
N HIS A 521 15.75 -14.16 -11.54
CA HIS A 521 14.35 -14.57 -11.55
C HIS A 521 14.02 -15.48 -12.75
N GLU A 522 12.90 -16.21 -12.68
CA GLU A 522 12.39 -16.93 -13.86
C GLU A 522 12.20 -15.99 -15.05
N SER A 523 12.48 -16.51 -16.26
CA SER A 523 12.38 -15.76 -17.50
C SER A 523 10.93 -15.67 -17.97
N LEU A 524 10.39 -14.47 -17.96
CA LEU A 524 9.08 -14.12 -18.55
C LEU A 524 9.26 -13.53 -19.94
N ILE A 525 8.17 -13.32 -20.67
CA ILE A 525 8.17 -12.73 -22.02
C ILE A 525 8.88 -11.36 -22.08
N ILE A 526 8.74 -10.58 -21.01
CA ILE A 526 9.45 -9.33 -20.79
C ILE A 526 9.79 -9.22 -19.30
N ARG A 527 10.81 -8.45 -18.96
CA ARG A 527 11.12 -8.12 -17.57
C ARG A 527 10.43 -6.79 -17.22
N PRO A 528 9.35 -6.80 -16.42
CA PRO A 528 8.51 -5.61 -16.26
C PRO A 528 9.22 -4.54 -15.43
N LYS A 529 8.85 -3.28 -15.71
CA LYS A 529 9.18 -2.10 -14.91
C LYS A 529 7.85 -1.45 -14.51
N ASN A 530 7.73 -1.02 -13.25
CA ASN A 530 6.55 -0.29 -12.77
C ASN A 530 7.01 0.97 -12.05
N ASN A 531 6.57 2.13 -12.56
CA ASN A 531 6.93 3.44 -12.03
C ASN A 531 5.74 4.17 -11.38
N HIS A 532 4.53 3.61 -11.45
CA HIS A 532 3.31 4.30 -11.02
C HIS A 532 3.00 4.02 -9.55
N ASP A 533 2.73 5.07 -8.78
CA ASP A 533 2.40 5.07 -7.36
C ASP A 533 0.92 4.76 -7.10
N LEU A 534 0.38 3.69 -7.72
CA LEU A 534 -1.05 3.36 -7.69
C LEU A 534 -1.29 1.85 -7.43
N PRO A 535 -1.99 1.44 -6.35
CA PRO A 535 -2.47 2.24 -5.21
C PRO A 535 -1.41 2.49 -4.12
N VAL A 536 -0.27 1.80 -4.20
CA VAL A 536 0.89 1.95 -3.30
C VAL A 536 2.04 2.62 -4.06
N PRO A 537 2.99 3.29 -3.36
CA PRO A 537 4.20 3.79 -4.01
C PRO A 537 4.90 2.71 -4.86
N SER A 538 5.40 3.09 -6.03
CA SER A 538 6.13 2.15 -6.88
C SER A 538 7.46 1.76 -6.23
N GLY A 539 7.97 0.57 -6.56
CA GLY A 539 9.28 0.14 -6.09
C GLY A 539 10.40 1.13 -6.45
N GLY A 540 10.29 1.80 -7.61
CA GLY A 540 11.22 2.85 -8.04
C GLY A 540 11.11 4.14 -7.21
N SER A 541 9.89 4.63 -6.97
CA SER A 541 9.66 5.80 -6.10
C SER A 541 10.17 5.56 -4.68
N MET A 542 9.91 4.38 -4.11
CA MET A 542 10.44 3.98 -2.80
C MET A 542 11.94 3.84 -2.79
N THR A 543 12.54 3.33 -3.88
CA THR A 543 14.00 3.27 -4.01
C THR A 543 14.61 4.67 -4.00
N ALA A 544 13.97 5.64 -4.65
CA ALA A 544 14.41 7.03 -4.59
C ALA A 544 14.43 7.57 -3.15
N THR A 545 13.35 7.35 -2.38
CA THR A 545 13.26 7.69 -0.95
C THR A 545 14.34 6.98 -0.12
N ALA A 546 14.57 5.68 -0.37
CA ALA A 546 15.58 4.90 0.33
C ALA A 546 17.00 5.40 0.05
N PHE A 547 17.32 5.66 -1.22
CA PHE A 547 18.69 5.95 -1.67
C PHE A 547 19.16 7.33 -1.24
N ILE A 548 18.29 8.35 -1.27
CA ILE A 548 18.66 9.66 -0.74
C ILE A 548 18.99 9.58 0.76
N ARG A 549 18.21 8.81 1.54
CA ARG A 549 18.47 8.60 2.97
C ARG A 549 19.74 7.78 3.22
N LEU A 550 19.96 6.69 2.47
CA LEU A 550 21.19 5.90 2.56
C LEU A 550 22.42 6.73 2.23
N TYR A 551 22.36 7.60 1.23
CA TYR A 551 23.46 8.52 0.93
C TYR A 551 23.79 9.41 2.14
N HIS A 552 22.79 10.07 2.73
CA HIS A 552 23.00 10.96 3.88
C HIS A 552 23.49 10.22 5.14
N LEU A 553 22.97 9.01 5.40
CA LEU A 553 23.39 8.22 6.55
C LEU A 553 24.79 7.62 6.39
N THR A 554 25.13 7.18 5.17
CA THR A 554 26.35 6.38 4.93
C THR A 554 27.49 7.11 4.24
N GLY A 555 27.22 8.22 3.54
CA GLY A 555 28.19 8.92 2.68
C GLY A 555 28.49 8.22 1.35
N LYS A 556 27.81 7.11 1.05
CA LYS A 556 28.09 6.30 -0.16
C LYS A 556 27.44 6.91 -1.39
N LYS A 557 28.28 7.50 -2.25
CA LYS A 557 27.85 8.23 -3.45
C LYS A 557 27.07 7.39 -4.47
N GLU A 558 27.29 6.07 -4.51
CA GLU A 558 26.58 5.16 -5.43
C GLU A 558 25.05 5.25 -5.31
N PHE A 559 24.52 5.48 -4.10
CA PHE A 559 23.08 5.66 -3.88
C PHE A 559 22.58 6.99 -4.46
N LEU A 560 23.34 8.08 -4.25
CA LEU A 560 22.99 9.39 -4.80
C LEU A 560 23.04 9.40 -6.33
N ASP A 561 24.09 8.82 -6.92
CA ASP A 561 24.26 8.80 -8.38
C ASP A 561 23.09 8.09 -9.08
N ILE A 562 22.57 7.01 -8.51
CA ILE A 562 21.41 6.29 -9.06
C ILE A 562 20.10 7.05 -8.78
N PHE A 563 19.96 7.62 -7.58
CA PHE A 563 18.83 8.48 -7.23
C PHE A 563 18.67 9.63 -8.25
N GLU A 564 19.74 10.36 -8.53
CA GLU A 564 19.73 11.50 -9.47
C GLU A 564 19.37 11.07 -10.89
N LYS A 565 19.90 9.93 -11.36
CA LYS A 565 19.57 9.38 -12.69
C LYS A 565 18.11 8.98 -12.80
N TYR A 566 17.59 8.24 -11.82
CA TYR A 566 16.19 7.81 -11.82
C TYR A 566 15.25 9.01 -11.74
N LEU A 567 15.51 9.93 -10.81
CA LEU A 567 14.70 11.13 -10.64
C LEU A 567 14.70 12.00 -11.90
N GLY A 568 15.88 12.27 -12.46
CA GLY A 568 16.02 13.10 -13.67
C GLY A 568 15.28 12.53 -14.89
N MET A 569 15.09 11.21 -14.95
CA MET A 569 14.39 10.54 -16.05
C MET A 569 12.87 10.45 -15.86
N ARG A 570 12.38 10.70 -14.64
CA ARG A 570 10.96 10.58 -14.29
C ARG A 570 10.30 11.90 -13.94
N LEU A 571 11.08 12.97 -13.76
CA LEU A 571 10.57 14.22 -13.24
C LEU A 571 9.55 14.89 -14.17
N GLN A 572 9.73 14.81 -15.49
CA GLN A 572 8.73 15.34 -16.44
C GLN A 572 7.44 14.52 -16.41
N GLU A 573 7.53 13.18 -16.40
CA GLU A 573 6.37 12.30 -16.27
C GLU A 573 5.60 12.59 -14.97
N ALA A 574 6.33 12.91 -13.89
CA ALA A 574 5.76 13.29 -12.62
C ALA A 574 5.08 14.68 -12.63
N ALA A 575 5.55 15.63 -13.43
CA ALA A 575 4.87 16.91 -13.63
C ALA A 575 3.59 16.75 -14.47
N ASP A 576 3.67 15.95 -15.55
CA ASP A 576 2.58 15.72 -16.49
C ASP A 576 1.45 14.89 -15.88
N ASN A 577 1.80 13.88 -15.06
CA ASN A 577 0.87 12.99 -14.38
C ASN A 577 1.20 12.84 -12.88
N PRO A 578 1.03 13.90 -12.09
CA PRO A 578 1.43 13.91 -10.69
C PRO A 578 0.66 12.91 -9.83
N PHE A 579 -0.55 12.54 -10.25
CA PHE A 579 -1.36 11.54 -9.56
C PHE A 579 -0.69 10.16 -9.55
N ALA A 580 -0.01 9.78 -10.63
CA ALA A 580 0.71 8.50 -10.74
C ALA A 580 2.15 8.54 -10.18
N TYR A 581 2.65 9.69 -9.74
CA TYR A 581 4.05 9.88 -9.32
C TYR A 581 4.19 10.67 -8.00
N SER A 582 3.11 10.75 -7.20
CA SER A 582 3.09 11.60 -6.01
C SER A 582 4.12 11.21 -4.95
N HIS A 583 4.48 9.93 -4.82
CA HIS A 583 5.52 9.53 -3.88
C HIS A 583 6.91 9.89 -4.43
N LEU A 584 7.14 9.77 -5.74
CA LEU A 584 8.37 10.26 -6.35
C LEU A 584 8.53 11.78 -6.15
N LEU A 585 7.44 12.54 -6.27
CA LEU A 585 7.44 13.98 -5.99
C LEU A 585 7.77 14.31 -4.52
N CYS A 586 7.44 13.42 -3.57
CA CYS A 586 7.90 13.55 -2.18
C CYS A 586 9.42 13.41 -2.08
N ALA A 587 10.02 12.43 -2.78
CA ALA A 587 11.47 12.26 -2.82
C ALA A 587 12.16 13.45 -3.52
N ALA A 588 11.56 13.96 -4.61
CA ALA A 588 12.01 15.16 -5.31
C ALA A 588 12.00 16.39 -4.39
N PHE A 589 10.93 16.57 -3.62
CA PHE A 589 10.81 17.62 -2.61
C PHE A 589 11.97 17.55 -1.61
N VAL A 590 12.23 16.38 -1.02
CA VAL A 590 13.31 16.21 -0.03
C VAL A 590 14.67 16.60 -0.61
N TYR A 591 14.96 16.16 -1.83
CA TYR A 591 16.20 16.48 -2.51
C TYR A 591 16.34 17.98 -2.84
N MET A 592 15.29 18.59 -3.41
CA MET A 592 15.30 20.02 -3.76
C MET A 592 15.37 20.94 -2.53
N ARG A 593 14.79 20.53 -1.40
CA ARG A 593 14.87 21.28 -0.13
C ARG A 593 16.18 21.08 0.61
N LYS A 594 17.00 20.13 0.16
CA LYS A 594 18.24 19.65 0.79
C LYS A 594 17.94 19.01 2.15
N PRO A 595 18.22 17.71 2.33
CA PRO A 595 17.95 17.05 3.60
C PRO A 595 18.68 17.72 4.76
N VAL A 596 18.01 17.76 5.91
CA VAL A 596 18.59 18.25 7.16
C VAL A 596 18.84 17.07 8.09
N GLU A 597 20.06 16.94 8.57
CA GLU A 597 20.51 15.84 9.40
C GLU A 597 20.48 16.26 10.86
N ILE A 598 19.62 15.63 11.67
CA ILE A 598 19.50 15.92 13.10
C ILE A 598 20.02 14.72 13.88
N THR A 599 21.01 14.96 14.73
CA THR A 599 21.50 13.95 15.68
C THR A 599 21.20 14.44 17.08
N VAL A 600 20.45 13.65 17.84
CA VAL A 600 20.20 13.89 19.26
C VAL A 600 21.03 12.86 20.03
N LEU A 601 22.03 13.32 20.77
CA LEU A 601 22.82 12.49 21.66
C LEU A 601 22.24 12.57 23.06
N ASN A 602 22.15 11.42 23.73
CA ASN A 602 21.67 11.27 25.11
C ASN A 602 20.24 11.79 25.28
N THR A 603 19.25 10.97 24.97
CA THR A 603 17.82 11.32 24.98
C THR A 603 17.16 11.34 26.36
N LYS A 604 17.94 11.51 27.44
CA LYS A 604 17.39 11.65 28.81
C LYS A 604 16.43 12.83 28.95
N ASP A 605 16.70 13.93 28.24
CA ASP A 605 15.73 15.01 28.11
C ASP A 605 14.67 14.66 27.05
N ILE A 606 13.55 14.14 27.53
CA ILE A 606 12.40 13.74 26.70
C ILE A 606 11.75 14.96 26.04
N SER A 607 11.93 16.18 26.57
CA SER A 607 11.26 17.38 26.04
C SER A 607 11.74 17.74 24.64
N ILE A 608 13.04 17.60 24.37
CA ILE A 608 13.66 17.82 23.05
C ILE A 608 13.12 16.81 22.05
N ARG A 609 13.12 15.52 22.42
CA ARG A 609 12.56 14.46 21.58
C ARG A 609 11.09 14.71 21.26
N ARG A 610 10.29 15.02 22.28
CA ARG A 610 8.85 15.27 22.12
C ARG A 610 8.60 16.45 21.19
N ARG A 611 9.38 17.53 21.33
CA ARG A 611 9.26 18.69 20.45
C ARG A 611 9.60 18.34 19.01
N LEU A 612 10.74 17.72 18.73
CA LEU A 612 11.11 17.30 17.38
C LEU A 612 10.09 16.33 16.76
N SER A 613 9.54 15.44 17.57
CA SER A 613 8.58 14.44 17.11
C SER A 613 7.19 15.01 16.85
N ALA A 614 6.83 16.13 17.48
CA ALA A 614 5.58 16.83 17.25
C ALA A 614 5.60 17.70 15.98
N GLU A 615 6.78 18.10 15.49
CA GLU A 615 6.91 18.96 14.32
C GLU A 615 6.82 18.17 13.00
N PHE A 616 6.23 18.79 11.98
CA PHE A 616 6.21 18.24 10.62
C PHE A 616 7.50 18.63 9.88
N LEU A 617 8.47 17.72 9.88
CA LEU A 617 9.82 17.91 9.34
C LEU A 617 10.13 16.91 8.20
N PRO A 618 9.46 17.00 7.03
CA PRO A 618 9.51 15.95 6.00
C PRO A 618 10.85 15.85 5.25
N ASN A 619 11.72 16.84 5.34
CA ASN A 619 13.08 16.84 4.77
C ASN A 619 14.17 16.48 5.81
N CYS A 620 13.79 16.12 7.05
CA CYS A 620 14.74 15.81 8.10
C CYS A 620 15.00 14.29 8.22
N ILE A 621 16.27 13.93 8.47
CA ILE A 621 16.69 12.60 8.91
C ILE A 621 17.12 12.75 10.36
N MET A 622 16.43 12.10 11.30
CA MET A 622 16.60 12.33 12.73
C MET A 622 17.02 11.06 13.45
N VAL A 623 18.18 11.04 14.10
CA VAL A 623 18.65 9.86 14.85
C VAL A 623 18.81 10.17 16.34
N PHE A 624 18.14 9.37 17.16
CA PHE A 624 18.05 9.52 18.61
C PHE A 624 19.00 8.57 19.36
N VAL A 625 20.29 8.94 19.47
CA VAL A 625 21.34 8.12 20.11
C VAL A 625 21.23 8.14 21.64
N GLN A 626 20.99 6.97 22.24
CA GLN A 626 20.64 6.87 23.66
C GLN A 626 21.84 6.57 24.56
N SER A 627 22.88 5.90 24.03
CA SER A 627 24.03 5.41 24.80
C SER A 627 25.37 5.70 24.13
N ARG A 628 26.45 5.64 24.93
CA ARG A 628 27.83 5.83 24.46
C ARG A 628 28.25 4.68 23.54
N GLU A 629 27.81 3.47 23.85
CA GLU A 629 28.06 2.25 23.08
C GLU A 629 27.46 2.35 21.67
N GLN A 630 26.22 2.83 21.55
CA GLN A 630 25.58 3.11 20.26
C GLN A 630 26.38 4.16 19.49
N ALA A 631 26.69 5.30 20.12
CA ALA A 631 27.47 6.37 19.48
C ALA A 631 28.82 5.87 18.94
N GLN A 632 29.52 5.03 19.72
CA GLN A 632 30.79 4.46 19.32
C GLN A 632 30.64 3.50 18.13
N SER A 633 29.57 2.71 18.08
CA SER A 633 29.32 1.83 16.93
C SER A 633 29.04 2.59 15.63
N LEU A 634 28.51 3.81 15.72
CA LEU A 634 28.07 4.60 14.58
C LEU A 634 29.12 5.61 14.07
N VAL A 635 30.24 5.77 14.78
CA VAL A 635 31.26 6.81 14.51
C VAL A 635 31.89 6.73 13.11
N GLU A 636 31.87 5.55 12.48
CA GLU A 636 32.41 5.33 11.13
C GLU A 636 31.51 5.90 10.03
N TYR A 637 30.23 6.12 10.32
CA TYR A 637 29.27 6.66 9.37
C TYR A 637 29.38 8.19 9.32
N GLN A 638 29.41 8.74 8.11
CA GLN A 638 29.58 10.18 7.85
C GLN A 638 28.57 11.03 8.62
N PHE A 639 27.33 10.56 8.76
CA PHE A 639 26.28 11.22 9.53
C PHE A 639 26.66 11.47 11.00
N PHE A 640 27.54 10.66 11.61
CA PHE A 640 27.94 10.82 13.02
C PHE A 640 29.36 11.39 13.19
N ALA A 641 30.03 11.71 12.09
CA ALA A 641 31.40 12.20 12.12
C ALA A 641 31.52 13.51 12.92
N GLY A 642 32.49 13.56 13.83
CA GLY A 642 32.75 14.74 14.67
C GLY A 642 31.77 14.95 15.83
N LYS A 643 30.79 14.07 16.04
CA LYS A 643 29.79 14.16 17.11
C LYS A 643 30.23 13.28 18.29
N THR A 644 30.48 13.88 19.44
CA THR A 644 30.97 13.17 20.64
C THR A 644 29.85 13.00 21.65
N PHE A 645 29.63 11.77 22.13
CA PHE A 645 28.61 11.50 23.15
C PHE A 645 28.92 12.19 24.49
N SER A 646 27.94 12.93 25.00
CA SER A 646 28.00 13.71 26.25
C SER A 646 27.03 13.15 27.31
N ASP A 647 27.28 13.49 28.57
CA ASP A 647 26.39 13.15 29.70
C ASP A 647 25.13 14.03 29.76
N THR A 648 25.09 15.11 28.99
CA THR A 648 23.91 15.96 28.74
C THR A 648 23.31 15.69 27.36
N THR A 649 22.01 15.98 27.20
CA THR A 649 21.36 15.94 25.88
C THR A 649 21.95 17.00 24.96
N GLN A 650 22.40 16.62 23.77
CA GLN A 650 22.95 17.53 22.77
C GLN A 650 22.31 17.29 21.42
N VAL A 651 21.95 18.37 20.73
CA VAL A 651 21.40 18.34 19.39
C VAL A 651 22.41 18.93 18.39
N PHE A 652 22.64 18.21 17.31
CA PHE A 652 23.42 18.67 16.16
C PHE A 652 22.49 18.77 14.96
N ILE A 653 22.46 19.92 14.31
CA ILE A 653 21.70 20.15 13.08
C ILE A 653 22.72 20.38 11.96
N CYS A 654 22.73 19.51 10.96
CA CYS A 654 23.66 19.58 9.84
C CYS A 654 22.95 19.74 8.51
N ARG A 655 23.53 20.56 7.63
CA ARG A 655 23.07 20.80 6.26
C ARG A 655 24.27 20.99 5.35
N ASP A 656 24.24 20.38 4.17
CA ASP A 656 25.32 20.48 3.17
C ASP A 656 26.72 20.27 3.80
N MET A 657 26.90 19.17 4.56
CA MET A 657 28.16 18.82 5.24
C MET A 657 28.62 19.77 6.34
N THR A 658 27.80 20.75 6.72
CA THR A 658 28.10 21.72 7.78
C THR A 658 27.17 21.50 8.96
N CYS A 659 27.73 21.30 10.15
CA CYS A 659 26.97 21.10 11.39
C CYS A 659 26.98 22.35 12.27
N SER A 660 25.88 22.56 13.01
CA SER A 660 25.84 23.50 14.14
C SER A 660 26.83 23.10 15.23
N PRO A 661 27.22 24.04 16.13
CA PRO A 661 27.75 23.63 17.44
C PRO A 661 26.71 22.79 18.20
N PRO A 662 27.11 22.00 19.22
CA PRO A 662 26.16 21.26 20.06
C PRO A 662 25.17 22.22 20.71
N LEU A 663 23.88 21.95 20.52
CA LEU A 663 22.79 22.72 21.10
C LEU A 663 22.21 21.98 22.31
N ASP A 664 22.13 22.65 23.45
CA ASP A 664 21.49 22.12 24.66
C ASP A 664 19.98 22.44 24.71
N THR A 665 19.50 23.32 23.82
CA THR A 665 18.09 23.71 23.65
C THR A 665 17.74 23.92 22.19
N LEU A 666 16.51 23.60 21.79
CA LEU A 666 16.02 23.85 20.44
C LEU A 666 15.58 25.32 20.27
N PRO A 667 15.93 26.00 19.17
CA PRO A 667 15.48 27.36 18.90
C PRO A 667 13.95 27.44 18.77
N ASP A 668 13.33 28.55 19.17
CA ASP A 668 11.87 28.73 19.11
C ASP A 668 11.34 28.65 17.67
N ASN A 669 12.09 29.14 16.68
CA ASN A 669 11.76 29.12 15.26
C ASN A 669 12.32 27.90 14.51
N LEU A 670 12.40 26.73 15.17
CA LEU A 670 12.99 25.51 14.61
C LEU A 670 12.44 25.15 13.22
N ALA A 671 11.11 25.21 13.02
CA ALA A 671 10.49 24.88 11.75
C ALA A 671 10.83 25.86 10.60
N GLU A 672 11.20 27.11 10.91
CA GLU A 672 11.66 28.08 9.88
C GLU A 672 13.13 27.87 9.52
N LEU A 673 13.89 27.24 10.42
CA LEU A 673 15.33 27.01 10.30
C LEU A 673 15.66 25.70 9.57
N LEU A 674 14.75 24.74 9.62
CA LEU A 674 14.80 23.42 8.97
C LEU A 674 14.07 23.43 7.62
#